data_AF-A0A2S2DTP9-F1
#
_entry.id   AF-A0A2S2DTP9-F1
#
_cell.length_a   1.000
_cell.length_b   1.000
_cell.length_c   1.000
_cell.angle_alpha   90.00
_cell.angle_beta   90.00
_cell.angle_gamma   90.00
#
_symmetry.space_group_name_H-M   'P 1'
#
loop_
_entity.id
_entity.type
_entity.pdbx_description
1 polymer ?
#
loop_
_entity_poly.entity_id
_entity_poly.type
_entity_poly.pdbx_seq_one_letter_code
_entity_poly.pdbx_strand_id
1 'polypeptide(L)'
;MLVNAQVSIVFPHNRQVFQRNAQNEAIISILGNCPQDVSQVQYKLEPVKMGQGTTINWTNISAKPVSGFYQEKVTVKGGWYTLKIRTYQGNQLKDSTQLDRVGVGENFIISGQSNAQGGNNRHAEESFSKDDRVNVANIYNYYKDYNSSPFYRYLGQLNTDFPFTDFQHLDAKTTIGPMGLSNYYWARLGDRLAETYNVPVCFINTAWLATAMRNWYESSLPNPKPSANPFDSNFYYDAGFPFKNLKRAVELFGKKNGVRAILWHQGETDSYNNRTASNELRKAQADTYQQNFKDLIKNLRSQTGVDVPWLVSQVSYYSGLQANGTCIPAYTDNLLLSKQGNMVTEVSGISEIYLGPYTDVVEVPRKTDAFADCVHFSPDAYEELAYLWLEKITAAIGKNAKAITPKALPSFSVICDNTNATNLSVSTSDSIQWLNGSAQVLSKASTIQKATSGNYSMRLQDGVGNEFAVPTFQFMPLQAPATPIIVVKGDTLFCQGSAVELQVANPDLTYIWNTGAQTSLITVKDKGAFQVKGTDPYQCTTAYSKAVTTQVFDVPAAPSISQESPYFLKTSILKASDTNLFWEYNQNVLTEKGTLLRVKESGTYSLYLTKSYAPGPTCVSPKATYSYSLPDDMGVVIFPNPVTNSLSIQARTSLAGALVKIYTMDGRLVMDSQISQDGSAQLNVQHLSQGSYKLWVRTNDQLEYVKNIIVSH
;
A
#
# COMPACT_ATOMS: atom_id res chain seq x y z
N MET A 1 16.06 -16.02 -14.31
CA MET A 1 16.76 -15.32 -13.22
C MET A 1 16.12 -15.76 -11.92
N LEU A 2 16.91 -16.28 -10.99
CA LEU A 2 16.44 -16.81 -9.71
C LEU A 2 15.80 -15.65 -8.90
N VAL A 3 14.49 -15.75 -8.72
CA VAL A 3 13.73 -14.96 -7.75
C VAL A 3 14.19 -15.38 -6.36
N ASN A 4 14.50 -14.42 -5.48
CA ASN A 4 14.77 -14.79 -4.09
C ASN A 4 13.47 -15.31 -3.46
N ALA A 5 13.44 -16.60 -3.14
CA ALA A 5 12.40 -17.20 -2.31
C ALA A 5 12.46 -16.75 -0.84
N GLN A 6 13.38 -15.83 -0.52
CA GLN A 6 13.73 -15.40 0.83
C GLN A 6 13.53 -13.89 1.01
N VAL A 7 13.21 -13.49 2.24
CA VAL A 7 13.12 -12.09 2.62
C VAL A 7 14.52 -11.45 2.67
N SER A 8 14.66 -10.24 2.14
CA SER A 8 15.92 -9.49 2.17
C SER A 8 15.69 -8.01 2.43
N ILE A 9 16.68 -7.32 3.01
CA ILE A 9 16.70 -5.87 3.17
C ILE A 9 17.58 -5.29 2.06
N VAL A 10 17.01 -4.38 1.27
CA VAL A 10 17.69 -3.66 0.18
C VAL A 10 18.16 -2.29 0.66
N PHE A 11 17.36 -1.63 1.49
CA PHE A 11 17.65 -0.35 2.13
C PHE A 11 17.00 -0.32 3.51
N PRO A 12 17.66 0.18 4.58
CA PRO A 12 18.99 0.81 4.61
C PRO A 12 20.16 -0.19 4.43
N HIS A 13 21.38 0.32 4.29
CA HIS A 13 22.62 -0.48 4.26
C HIS A 13 23.21 -0.65 5.66
N ASN A 14 23.99 -1.72 5.87
CA ASN A 14 24.60 -1.99 7.17
C ASN A 14 25.50 -0.82 7.59
N ARG A 15 25.44 -0.45 8.87
CA ARG A 15 26.16 0.68 9.49
C ARG A 15 25.86 2.06 8.89
N GLN A 16 24.81 2.18 8.07
CA GLN A 16 24.37 3.48 7.57
C GLN A 16 23.80 4.33 8.71
N VAL A 17 24.25 5.59 8.80
CA VAL A 17 23.80 6.56 9.80
C VAL A 17 22.94 7.63 9.13
N PHE A 18 21.76 7.87 9.69
CA PHE A 18 20.81 8.90 9.29
C PHE A 18 20.88 10.10 10.25
N GLN A 19 21.08 11.30 9.71
CA GLN A 19 21.22 12.52 10.48
C GLN A 19 19.95 12.83 11.25
N ARG A 20 20.08 12.90 12.58
CA ARG A 20 19.00 13.31 13.47
C ARG A 20 18.73 14.81 13.40
N ASN A 21 17.46 15.17 13.56
CA ASN A 21 16.98 16.54 13.74
C ASN A 21 17.16 17.03 15.19
N ALA A 22 16.66 18.22 15.50
CA ALA A 22 16.70 18.82 16.84
C ALA A 22 15.87 18.04 17.88
N GLN A 23 14.88 17.26 17.44
CA GLN A 23 14.04 16.39 18.29
C GLN A 23 14.68 15.02 18.54
N ASN A 24 15.95 14.84 18.14
CA ASN A 24 16.67 13.59 18.22
C ASN A 24 16.00 12.48 17.39
N GLU A 25 15.51 12.79 16.19
CA GLU A 25 14.80 11.87 15.30
C GLU A 25 15.28 11.94 13.85
N ALA A 26 15.14 10.85 13.10
CA ALA A 26 15.27 10.83 11.64
C ALA A 26 14.25 9.87 11.02
N ILE A 27 13.87 10.13 9.77
CA ILE A 27 13.08 9.19 8.97
C ILE A 27 14.02 8.19 8.32
N ILE A 28 13.76 6.90 8.53
CA ILE A 28 14.42 5.79 7.84
C ILE A 28 13.42 5.20 6.86
N SER A 29 13.80 5.10 5.59
CA SER A 29 13.06 4.26 4.64
C SER A 29 13.54 2.82 4.73
N ILE A 30 12.61 1.88 4.70
CA ILE A 30 12.87 0.45 4.62
C ILE A 30 12.38 0.01 3.24
N LEU A 31 13.23 -0.67 2.47
CA LEU A 31 12.89 -1.30 1.20
C LEU A 31 13.51 -2.69 1.20
N GLY A 32 12.78 -3.69 0.75
CA GLY A 32 13.31 -5.05 0.66
C GLY A 32 12.46 -5.97 -0.19
N ASN A 33 12.97 -7.17 -0.45
CA ASN A 33 12.29 -8.17 -1.27
C ASN A 33 11.64 -9.23 -0.39
N CYS A 34 10.53 -9.79 -0.83
CA CYS A 34 9.86 -10.91 -0.17
C CYS A 34 9.12 -11.79 -1.18
N PRO A 35 8.80 -13.05 -0.84
CA PRO A 35 7.93 -13.88 -1.67
C PRO A 35 6.56 -13.25 -1.92
N GLN A 36 5.95 -13.50 -3.09
CA GLN A 36 4.70 -12.87 -3.50
C GLN A 36 3.47 -13.32 -2.70
N ASP A 37 3.51 -14.51 -2.12
CA ASP A 37 2.44 -15.12 -1.31
C ASP A 37 2.51 -14.72 0.19
N VAL A 38 3.41 -13.81 0.56
CA VAL A 38 3.45 -13.21 1.90
C VAL A 38 2.18 -12.38 2.12
N SER A 39 1.48 -12.65 3.21
CA SER A 39 0.29 -11.88 3.62
C SER A 39 0.64 -10.64 4.45
N GLN A 40 1.80 -10.62 5.10
CA GLN A 40 2.19 -9.54 6.01
C GLN A 40 3.72 -9.48 6.19
N VAL A 41 4.25 -8.26 6.29
CA VAL A 41 5.64 -7.99 6.71
C VAL A 41 5.59 -7.17 8.00
N GLN A 42 6.47 -7.53 8.93
CA GLN A 42 6.69 -6.77 10.15
C GLN A 42 8.15 -6.35 10.25
N TYR A 43 8.37 -5.18 10.85
CA TYR A 43 9.69 -4.71 11.20
C TYR A 43 9.81 -4.48 12.72
N LYS A 44 11.04 -4.57 13.23
CA LYS A 44 11.41 -4.22 14.59
C LYS A 44 12.75 -3.49 14.56
N LEU A 45 12.87 -2.40 15.31
CA LEU A 45 14.14 -1.72 15.55
C LEU A 45 14.51 -1.92 17.01
N GLU A 46 15.57 -2.68 17.25
CA GLU A 46 16.05 -3.04 18.57
C GLU A 46 17.38 -2.35 18.84
N PRO A 47 17.54 -1.55 19.90
CA PRO A 47 18.83 -0.95 20.24
C PRO A 47 19.91 -2.03 20.38
N VAL A 48 21.06 -1.86 19.70
CA VAL A 48 22.20 -2.79 19.75
C VAL A 48 22.72 -2.92 21.18
N LYS A 49 22.67 -1.83 21.95
CA LYS A 49 23.01 -1.78 23.37
C LYS A 49 21.92 -1.06 24.15
N MET A 50 21.62 -1.56 25.35
CA MET A 50 20.67 -0.92 26.26
C MET A 50 21.08 0.54 26.51
N GLY A 51 20.11 1.46 26.43
CA GLY A 51 20.34 2.90 26.58
C GLY A 51 20.84 3.63 25.32
N GLN A 52 21.03 2.96 24.18
CA GLN A 52 21.45 3.58 22.91
C GLN A 52 20.30 3.65 21.88
N GLY A 53 19.13 4.10 22.31
CA GLY A 53 17.95 4.26 21.47
C GLY A 53 16.66 3.78 22.12
N THR A 54 15.56 3.85 21.37
CA THR A 54 14.22 3.44 21.82
C THR A 54 13.70 2.32 20.95
N THR A 55 13.36 1.17 21.56
CA THR A 55 12.82 0.02 20.84
C THR A 55 11.52 0.37 20.13
N ILE A 56 11.45 0.10 18.83
CA ILE A 56 10.20 -0.03 18.10
C ILE A 56 9.90 -1.52 18.03
N ASN A 57 8.87 -1.95 18.76
CA ASN A 57 8.48 -3.35 18.80
C ASN A 57 7.90 -3.79 17.43
N TRP A 58 7.70 -5.09 17.25
CA TRP A 58 7.16 -5.65 16.01
C TRP A 58 5.91 -4.89 15.54
N THR A 59 6.07 -4.19 14.42
CA THR A 59 5.07 -3.31 13.82
C THR A 59 4.81 -3.77 12.39
N ASN A 60 3.54 -3.73 11.97
CA ASN A 60 3.18 -4.05 10.59
C ASN A 60 3.64 -2.94 9.66
N ILE A 61 4.14 -3.33 8.49
CA ILE A 61 4.25 -2.39 7.38
C ILE A 61 2.83 -2.00 6.93
N SER A 62 2.63 -0.70 6.66
CA SER A 62 1.33 -0.07 6.46
C SER A 62 0.55 -0.62 5.26
N ALA A 63 1.27 -1.13 4.24
CA ALA A 63 0.69 -1.78 3.08
C ALA A 63 1.04 -3.27 3.07
N LYS A 64 0.06 -4.12 2.71
CA LYS A 64 0.33 -5.53 2.41
C LYS A 64 1.40 -5.59 1.30
N PRO A 65 2.46 -6.39 1.48
CA PRO A 65 3.46 -6.57 0.44
C PRO A 65 2.78 -7.13 -0.81
N VAL A 66 3.05 -6.50 -1.93
CA VAL A 66 2.62 -7.00 -3.24
C VAL A 66 3.79 -6.96 -4.18
N SER A 67 3.72 -7.76 -5.24
CA SER A 67 4.68 -7.68 -6.34
C SER A 67 6.14 -7.95 -5.95
N GLY A 68 6.36 -8.75 -4.92
CA GLY A 68 7.69 -9.28 -4.57
C GLY A 68 8.58 -8.35 -3.72
N PHE A 69 8.04 -7.22 -3.26
CA PHE A 69 8.78 -6.28 -2.41
C PHE A 69 7.90 -5.65 -1.34
N TYR A 70 8.55 -5.03 -0.34
CA TYR A 70 7.91 -4.25 0.71
C TYR A 70 8.63 -2.92 0.89
N GLN A 71 7.89 -1.90 1.33
CA GLN A 71 8.43 -0.59 1.65
C GLN A 71 7.77 0.00 2.90
N GLU A 72 8.52 0.75 3.69
CA GLU A 72 7.99 1.52 4.83
C GLU A 72 8.82 2.78 5.07
N LYS A 73 8.23 3.77 5.74
CA LYS A 73 8.93 4.94 6.28
C LYS A 73 8.65 5.02 7.78
N VAL A 74 9.72 5.01 8.57
CA VAL A 74 9.61 5.03 10.03
C VAL A 74 10.42 6.19 10.60
N THR A 75 9.81 6.95 11.51
CA THR A 75 10.52 7.95 12.32
C THR A 75 11.15 7.26 13.52
N VAL A 76 12.47 7.40 13.67
CA VAL A 76 13.27 6.67 14.65
C VAL A 76 14.05 7.67 15.51
N LYS A 77 14.09 7.44 16.83
CA LYS A 77 14.87 8.23 17.78
C LYS A 77 16.38 7.97 17.62
N GLY A 78 17.20 8.93 18.01
CA GLY A 78 18.66 8.80 18.03
C GLY A 78 19.11 7.52 18.73
N GLY A 79 19.96 6.74 18.08
CA GLY A 79 20.39 5.44 18.57
C GLY A 79 21.02 4.53 17.52
N TRP A 80 21.55 3.40 17.97
CA TRP A 80 22.16 2.35 17.15
C TRP A 80 21.31 1.09 17.24
N TYR A 81 20.80 0.60 16.12
CA TYR A 81 19.75 -0.43 16.10
C TYR A 81 20.12 -1.62 15.22
N THR A 82 19.66 -2.79 15.62
CA THR A 82 19.44 -3.93 14.72
C THR A 82 18.04 -3.80 14.11
N LEU A 83 17.96 -3.74 12.79
CA LEU A 83 16.69 -3.76 12.05
C LEU A 83 16.35 -5.22 11.74
N LYS A 84 15.24 -5.71 12.27
CA LYS A 84 14.74 -7.06 12.01
C LYS A 84 13.49 -7.01 11.16
N ILE A 85 13.42 -7.87 10.17
CA ILE A 85 12.26 -8.05 9.29
C ILE A 85 11.79 -9.49 9.40
N ARG A 86 10.48 -9.70 9.47
CA ARG A 86 9.88 -11.02 9.36
C ARG A 86 8.62 -10.99 8.50
N THR A 87 8.35 -12.09 7.83
CA THR A 87 7.23 -12.23 6.90
C THR A 87 6.30 -13.35 7.34
N TYR A 88 5.01 -13.22 7.04
CA TYR A 88 3.98 -14.20 7.40
C TYR A 88 3.16 -14.61 6.19
N GLN A 89 2.65 -15.84 6.24
CA GLN A 89 1.58 -16.33 5.38
C GLN A 89 0.42 -16.79 6.28
N GLY A 90 -0.68 -16.04 6.28
CA GLY A 90 -1.68 -16.14 7.33
C GLY A 90 -1.03 -15.87 8.69
N ASN A 91 -1.14 -16.83 9.60
CA ASN A 91 -0.53 -16.76 10.94
C ASN A 91 0.84 -17.46 11.03
N GLN A 92 1.31 -18.08 9.95
CA GLN A 92 2.59 -18.81 9.95
C GLN A 92 3.74 -17.88 9.58
N LEU A 93 4.79 -17.86 10.43
CA LEU A 93 6.05 -17.19 10.12
C LEU A 93 6.69 -17.89 8.92
N LYS A 94 6.93 -17.14 7.84
CA LYS A 94 7.49 -17.68 6.60
C LYS A 94 9.00 -17.54 6.54
N ASP A 95 9.52 -16.36 6.84
CA ASP A 95 10.95 -16.07 6.78
C ASP A 95 11.31 -14.84 7.63
N SER A 96 12.59 -14.67 7.94
CA SER A 96 13.09 -13.49 8.64
C SER A 96 14.52 -13.14 8.22
N THR A 97 14.85 -11.86 8.27
CA THR A 97 16.20 -11.36 8.02
C THR A 97 16.48 -10.19 8.95
N GLN A 98 17.74 -9.79 9.05
CA GLN A 98 18.12 -8.62 9.83
C GLN A 98 19.30 -7.88 9.23
N LEU A 99 19.38 -6.61 9.59
CA LEU A 99 20.54 -5.76 9.42
C LEU A 99 21.09 -5.46 10.82
N ASP A 100 22.33 -5.88 11.07
CA ASP A 100 22.91 -5.82 12.42
C ASP A 100 23.00 -4.39 12.95
N ARG A 101 23.29 -3.42 12.07
CA ARG A 101 23.48 -2.03 12.43
C ARG A 101 22.81 -1.07 11.45
N VAL A 102 21.96 -0.20 11.99
CA VAL A 102 21.45 1.02 11.36
C VAL A 102 21.35 2.12 12.41
N GLY A 103 21.70 3.35 12.05
CA GLY A 103 21.81 4.44 13.01
C GLY A 103 20.94 5.64 12.73
N VAL A 104 20.45 6.26 13.80
CA VAL A 104 20.03 7.67 13.79
C VAL A 104 21.02 8.44 14.67
N GLY A 105 21.76 9.37 14.09
CA GLY A 105 22.87 10.02 14.77
C GLY A 105 23.43 11.23 14.03
N GLU A 106 24.74 11.39 14.06
CA GLU A 106 25.43 12.56 13.53
C GLU A 106 26.27 12.22 12.31
N ASN A 107 26.13 13.00 11.25
CA ASN A 107 26.85 12.83 9.99
C ASN A 107 27.64 14.11 9.71
N PHE A 108 28.92 13.99 9.40
CA PHE A 108 29.79 15.12 9.11
C PHE A 108 30.55 14.93 7.79
N ILE A 109 30.71 16.02 7.06
CA ILE A 109 31.60 16.07 5.89
C ILE A 109 32.86 16.83 6.30
N ILE A 110 34.01 16.17 6.23
CA ILE A 110 35.32 16.77 6.44
C ILE A 110 35.79 17.37 5.12
N SER A 111 36.25 18.63 5.15
CA SER A 111 36.75 19.31 3.96
C SER A 111 37.84 20.33 4.31
N GLY A 112 38.58 20.79 3.31
CA GLY A 112 39.75 21.66 3.48
C GLY A 112 41.02 21.03 2.91
N GLN A 113 42.15 21.17 3.59
CA GLN A 113 43.45 20.70 3.08
C GLN A 113 44.01 19.48 3.82
N SER A 114 45.32 19.26 3.75
CA SER A 114 46.02 18.08 4.28
C SER A 114 45.79 17.80 5.77
N ASN A 115 45.67 18.82 6.64
CA ASN A 115 45.28 18.60 8.05
C ASN A 115 43.83 18.14 8.23
N ALA A 116 42.95 18.37 7.26
CA ALA A 116 41.61 17.77 7.23
C ALA A 116 41.62 16.40 6.56
N GLN A 117 42.44 16.20 5.54
CA GLN A 117 42.52 14.95 4.79
C GLN A 117 43.19 13.82 5.58
N GLY A 118 44.10 14.17 6.49
CA GLY A 118 44.84 13.25 7.33
C GLY A 118 46.32 13.13 6.95
N GLY A 119 47.03 14.25 6.79
CA GLY A 119 48.45 14.24 6.43
C GLY A 119 48.68 13.81 4.98
N ASN A 120 49.94 13.56 4.62
CA ASN A 120 50.36 13.32 3.23
C ASN A 120 50.37 11.84 2.80
N ASN A 121 50.37 10.92 3.76
CA ASN A 121 50.51 9.48 3.50
C ASN A 121 49.61 8.68 4.45
N ARG A 122 49.26 7.47 4.01
CA ARG A 122 48.70 6.44 4.90
C ARG A 122 49.82 5.61 5.52
N HIS A 123 49.73 5.33 6.80
CA HIS A 123 50.68 4.52 7.57
C HIS A 123 50.17 3.09 7.77
N ALA A 124 51.08 2.18 8.13
CA ALA A 124 50.75 0.78 8.40
C ALA A 124 49.82 0.62 9.62
N GLU A 125 49.98 1.49 10.62
CA GLU A 125 49.14 1.56 11.82
C GLU A 125 48.51 2.96 11.91
N GLU A 126 47.25 3.04 11.50
CA GLU A 126 46.47 4.27 11.59
C GLU A 126 45.84 4.45 12.97
N SER A 127 45.51 5.70 13.31
CA SER A 127 44.60 5.96 14.41
C SER A 127 43.26 5.25 14.16
N PHE A 128 42.55 4.88 15.22
CA PHE A 128 41.29 4.16 15.10
C PHE A 128 40.35 4.56 16.21
N SER A 129 39.07 4.53 15.92
CA SER A 129 38.03 4.73 16.91
C SER A 129 37.87 3.47 17.78
N LYS A 130 37.77 3.68 19.09
CA LYS A 130 37.48 2.61 20.05
C LYS A 130 35.98 2.32 20.15
N ASP A 131 35.15 3.31 19.91
CA ASP A 131 33.70 3.20 19.98
C ASP A 131 33.11 2.66 18.67
N ASP A 132 32.51 1.46 18.71
CA ASP A 132 31.85 0.82 17.55
C ASP A 132 30.76 1.70 16.88
N ARG A 133 30.39 2.84 17.43
CA ARG A 133 29.42 3.76 16.85
C ARG A 133 30.02 4.74 15.85
N VAL A 134 31.33 4.76 15.64
CA VAL A 134 31.99 5.66 14.68
C VAL A 134 32.15 4.98 13.33
N ASN A 135 31.59 5.59 12.29
CA ASN A 135 31.44 4.98 10.97
C ASN A 135 32.03 5.86 9.88
N VAL A 136 32.35 5.22 8.75
CA VAL A 136 32.80 5.89 7.54
C VAL A 136 32.30 5.16 6.29
N ALA A 137 32.23 5.86 5.16
CA ALA A 137 32.14 5.19 3.87
C ALA A 137 33.51 4.65 3.47
N ASN A 138 33.66 3.34 3.36
CA ASN A 138 34.95 2.68 3.12
C ASN A 138 35.31 2.63 1.63
N ILE A 139 35.38 3.81 1.02
CA ILE A 139 35.66 4.02 -0.41
C ILE A 139 36.85 4.95 -0.57
N TYR A 140 37.53 4.88 -1.71
CA TYR A 140 38.68 5.75 -1.99
C TYR A 140 38.73 6.17 -3.45
N ASN A 141 38.99 7.46 -3.68
CA ASN A 141 38.98 8.07 -5.00
C ASN A 141 40.16 9.03 -5.21
N TYR A 142 41.37 8.52 -4.98
CA TYR A 142 42.62 9.25 -5.19
C TYR A 142 43.67 8.26 -5.72
N TYR A 143 44.87 8.69 -6.09
CA TYR A 143 45.82 7.75 -6.71
C TYR A 143 46.11 6.57 -5.79
N LYS A 144 45.93 5.36 -6.33
CA LYS A 144 46.09 4.09 -5.60
C LYS A 144 47.43 3.99 -4.86
N ASP A 145 48.50 4.54 -5.43
CA ASP A 145 49.85 4.45 -4.84
C ASP A 145 49.98 5.21 -3.51
N TYR A 146 49.10 6.17 -3.23
CA TYR A 146 49.07 6.90 -1.95
C TYR A 146 48.20 6.23 -0.88
N ASN A 147 47.49 5.14 -1.19
CA ASN A 147 46.72 4.35 -0.23
C ASN A 147 46.90 2.84 -0.45
N SER A 148 47.69 2.23 0.43
CA SER A 148 48.02 0.80 0.40
C SER A 148 47.07 -0.11 1.19
N SER A 149 45.95 0.40 1.74
CA SER A 149 45.03 -0.44 2.49
C SER A 149 44.44 -1.54 1.60
N PRO A 150 44.39 -2.82 2.00
CA PRO A 150 43.77 -3.86 1.19
C PRO A 150 42.23 -3.89 1.33
N PHE A 151 41.66 -3.09 2.23
CA PHE A 151 40.24 -3.17 2.60
C PHE A 151 39.35 -2.09 1.98
N TYR A 152 39.91 -1.13 1.26
CA TYR A 152 39.12 -0.06 0.63
C TYR A 152 38.53 -0.49 -0.72
N ARG A 153 37.43 0.13 -1.11
CA ARG A 153 36.92 0.04 -2.48
C ARG A 153 37.47 1.18 -3.34
N TYR A 154 38.35 0.87 -4.29
CA TYR A 154 38.89 1.86 -5.24
C TYR A 154 37.83 2.28 -6.26
N LEU A 155 37.60 3.58 -6.39
CA LEU A 155 36.65 4.13 -7.37
C LEU A 155 37.34 4.68 -8.63
N GLY A 156 38.67 4.88 -8.59
CA GLY A 156 39.42 5.60 -9.62
C GLY A 156 40.07 6.86 -9.04
N GLN A 157 40.77 7.63 -9.87
CA GLN A 157 41.53 8.79 -9.39
C GLN A 157 40.65 10.01 -9.07
N LEU A 158 39.53 10.16 -9.78
CA LEU A 158 38.66 11.36 -9.78
C LEU A 158 37.17 11.02 -9.99
N ASN A 159 36.80 9.76 -9.78
CA ASN A 159 35.44 9.28 -9.88
C ASN A 159 34.50 9.90 -8.83
N THR A 160 33.34 10.37 -9.27
CA THR A 160 32.31 10.98 -8.41
C THR A 160 31.10 10.05 -8.21
N ASP A 161 31.15 8.81 -8.70
CA ASP A 161 30.14 7.80 -8.44
C ASP A 161 30.36 7.17 -7.06
N PHE A 162 29.89 7.85 -6.02
CA PHE A 162 29.99 7.40 -4.63
C PHE A 162 28.78 6.53 -4.28
N PRO A 163 28.91 5.19 -4.22
CA PRO A 163 27.74 4.32 -4.06
C PRO A 163 27.08 4.44 -2.67
N PHE A 164 27.83 4.89 -1.64
CA PHE A 164 27.39 4.97 -0.24
C PHE A 164 26.58 3.73 0.20
N THR A 165 27.09 2.56 -0.15
CA THR A 165 26.53 1.24 0.19
C THR A 165 27.43 0.43 1.12
N ASP A 166 28.69 0.84 1.30
CA ASP A 166 29.67 0.16 2.14
C ASP A 166 30.12 1.11 3.25
N PHE A 167 29.50 0.94 4.42
CA PHE A 167 29.83 1.66 5.64
C PHE A 167 30.51 0.70 6.62
N GLN A 168 31.60 1.16 7.22
CA GLN A 168 32.42 0.37 8.13
C GLN A 168 32.69 1.14 9.43
N HIS A 169 33.05 0.40 10.48
CA HIS A 169 33.63 1.00 11.69
C HIS A 169 34.93 1.71 11.34
N LEU A 170 35.21 2.87 11.95
CA LEU A 170 36.47 3.58 11.72
C LEU A 170 37.64 2.91 12.47
N ASP A 171 38.05 1.73 12.00
CA ASP A 171 39.24 1.03 12.48
C ASP A 171 40.51 1.46 11.71
N ALA A 172 41.68 0.98 12.14
CA ALA A 172 42.97 1.32 11.55
C ALA A 172 43.13 0.89 10.06
N LYS A 173 42.25 0.05 9.55
CA LYS A 173 42.30 -0.51 8.19
C LYS A 173 41.33 0.18 7.23
N THR A 174 40.27 0.77 7.76
CA THR A 174 39.30 1.53 6.97
C THR A 174 39.83 2.89 6.51
N THR A 175 39.21 3.41 5.45
CA THR A 175 39.49 4.72 4.88
C THR A 175 38.28 5.63 5.06
N ILE A 176 38.50 6.91 5.38
CA ILE A 176 37.44 7.91 5.42
C ILE A 176 37.20 8.41 3.98
N GLY A 177 36.35 7.72 3.24
CA GLY A 177 36.15 8.03 1.83
C GLY A 177 35.50 9.38 1.56
N PRO A 178 35.63 9.93 0.33
CA PRO A 178 36.44 9.42 -0.77
C PRO A 178 37.94 9.82 -0.72
N MET A 179 38.30 10.85 0.04
CA MET A 179 39.63 11.48 -0.04
C MET A 179 40.50 11.32 1.21
N GLY A 180 39.95 10.87 2.34
CA GLY A 180 40.71 10.76 3.59
C GLY A 180 41.78 9.67 3.51
N LEU A 181 43.06 10.06 3.58
CA LEU A 181 44.20 9.14 3.46
C LEU A 181 44.45 8.38 4.77
N SER A 182 44.47 9.13 5.87
CA SER A 182 44.63 8.68 7.25
C SER A 182 43.34 8.89 8.03
N ASN A 183 43.18 8.13 9.10
CA ASN A 183 42.08 8.33 10.05
C ASN A 183 42.33 9.54 10.97
N TYR A 184 43.60 9.91 11.17
CA TYR A 184 44.06 11.12 11.85
C TYR A 184 43.35 11.38 13.20
N TYR A 185 43.16 12.64 13.59
CA TYR A 185 42.39 12.97 14.80
C TYR A 185 40.87 12.74 14.65
N TRP A 186 40.36 12.42 13.46
CA TRP A 186 38.92 12.17 13.23
C TRP A 186 38.40 10.95 13.97
N ALA A 187 39.25 9.93 14.15
CA ALA A 187 38.96 8.78 14.99
C ALA A 187 38.64 9.19 16.45
N ARG A 188 39.47 10.05 17.04
CA ARG A 188 39.28 10.56 18.41
C ARG A 188 38.09 11.50 18.52
N LEU A 189 37.86 12.32 17.50
CA LEU A 189 36.66 13.15 17.45
C LEU A 189 35.40 12.28 17.40
N GLY A 190 35.41 11.21 16.59
CA GLY A 190 34.31 10.25 16.51
C GLY A 190 33.98 9.63 17.86
N ASP A 191 34.99 9.12 18.57
CA ASP A 191 34.83 8.54 19.91
C ASP A 191 34.14 9.55 20.85
N ARG A 192 34.67 10.78 20.91
CA ARG A 192 34.14 11.86 21.75
C ARG A 192 32.70 12.25 21.39
N LEU A 193 32.36 12.32 20.11
CA LEU A 193 31.01 12.64 19.65
C LEU A 193 30.03 11.51 20.00
N ALA A 194 30.42 10.26 19.80
CA ALA A 194 29.61 9.09 20.14
C ALA A 194 29.37 8.99 21.66
N GLU A 195 30.39 9.28 22.47
CA GLU A 195 30.29 9.37 23.93
C GLU A 195 29.37 10.52 24.37
N THR A 196 29.58 11.72 23.83
CA THR A 196 28.85 12.94 24.22
C THR A 196 27.36 12.87 23.88
N TYR A 197 27.04 12.45 22.65
CA TYR A 197 25.66 12.46 22.16
C TYR A 197 24.95 11.12 22.29
N ASN A 198 25.67 10.07 22.68
CA ASN A 198 25.16 8.72 22.81
C ASN A 198 24.43 8.19 21.55
N VAL A 199 24.93 8.58 20.37
CA VAL A 199 24.39 8.19 19.05
C VAL A 199 25.53 7.82 18.11
N PRO A 200 25.27 7.05 17.05
CA PRO A 200 26.25 6.79 16.00
C PRO A 200 26.71 8.04 15.27
N VAL A 201 27.96 8.02 14.82
CA VAL A 201 28.61 9.10 14.08
C VAL A 201 29.10 8.55 12.74
N CYS A 202 28.97 9.30 11.66
CA CYS A 202 29.55 8.97 10.36
C CYS A 202 30.34 10.14 9.78
N PHE A 203 31.56 9.85 9.30
CA PHE A 203 32.40 10.81 8.59
C PHE A 203 32.54 10.45 7.11
N ILE A 204 32.46 11.48 6.27
CA ILE A 204 32.89 11.47 4.86
C ILE A 204 33.98 12.52 4.72
N ASN A 205 35.08 12.23 4.01
CA ASN A 205 36.19 13.15 3.85
C ASN A 205 36.42 13.52 2.39
N THR A 206 36.25 14.79 2.08
CA THR A 206 36.46 15.39 0.76
C THR A 206 37.64 16.37 0.74
N ALA A 207 38.41 16.46 1.82
CA ALA A 207 39.58 17.33 1.88
C ALA A 207 40.65 16.93 0.86
N TRP A 208 41.53 17.87 0.53
CA TRP A 208 42.46 17.72 -0.59
C TRP A 208 43.85 18.28 -0.27
N LEU A 209 44.89 17.45 -0.39
CA LEU A 209 46.28 17.84 -0.11
C LEU A 209 46.69 19.09 -0.86
N ALA A 210 47.58 19.88 -0.24
CA ALA A 210 48.27 20.97 -0.91
C ALA A 210 47.32 21.95 -1.64
N THR A 211 46.17 22.28 -1.04
CA THR A 211 45.24 23.25 -1.62
C THR A 211 45.25 24.56 -0.85
N ALA A 212 45.24 25.67 -1.59
CA ALA A 212 44.91 27.00 -1.08
C ALA A 212 43.43 27.29 -1.30
N MET A 213 42.88 28.33 -0.65
CA MET A 213 41.49 28.73 -0.85
C MET A 213 41.17 29.05 -2.32
N ARG A 214 42.14 29.58 -3.09
CA ARG A 214 41.98 29.81 -4.53
C ARG A 214 41.65 28.54 -5.31
N ASN A 215 42.25 27.39 -4.98
CA ASN A 215 41.99 26.13 -5.69
C ASN A 215 40.54 25.67 -5.48
N TRP A 216 40.03 25.81 -4.26
CA TRP A 216 38.64 25.51 -3.93
C TRP A 216 37.65 26.45 -4.63
N TYR A 217 37.94 27.75 -4.63
CA TYR A 217 37.11 28.74 -5.32
C TYR A 217 37.10 28.53 -6.84
N GLU A 218 38.27 28.46 -7.48
CA GLU A 218 38.41 28.29 -8.94
C GLU A 218 37.71 27.02 -9.44
N SER A 219 37.81 25.93 -8.66
CA SER A 219 37.14 24.67 -8.98
C SER A 219 35.62 24.68 -8.75
N SER A 220 35.09 25.67 -8.02
CA SER A 220 33.65 25.84 -7.80
C SER A 220 32.93 26.65 -8.88
N LEU A 221 33.67 27.28 -9.79
CA LEU A 221 33.10 28.09 -10.85
C LEU A 221 32.31 27.23 -11.86
N PRO A 222 31.29 27.78 -12.55
CA PRO A 222 30.46 27.03 -13.51
C PRO A 222 31.26 26.37 -14.64
N ASN A 223 32.35 27.01 -15.09
CA ASN A 223 33.26 26.50 -16.10
C ASN A 223 34.67 26.41 -15.51
N PRO A 224 34.92 25.45 -14.61
CA PRO A 224 36.16 25.41 -13.86
C PRO A 224 37.30 25.03 -14.81
N LYS A 225 38.45 25.68 -14.65
CA LYS A 225 39.69 25.32 -15.35
C LYS A 225 40.60 24.54 -14.42
N PRO A 226 41.57 23.78 -14.94
CA PRO A 226 42.61 23.21 -14.10
C PRO A 226 43.32 24.31 -13.29
N SER A 227 43.56 24.06 -12.00
CA SER A 227 44.18 25.05 -11.09
C SER A 227 45.57 24.60 -10.68
N ALA A 228 46.56 25.50 -10.79
CA ALA A 228 47.94 25.17 -10.44
C ALA A 228 48.07 24.86 -8.94
N ASN A 229 48.90 23.88 -8.61
CA ASN A 229 49.23 23.56 -7.23
C ASN A 229 50.06 24.71 -6.59
N PRO A 230 49.84 25.01 -5.30
CA PRO A 230 50.53 26.11 -4.62
C PRO A 230 52.04 25.92 -4.42
N PHE A 231 52.54 24.69 -4.49
CA PHE A 231 53.93 24.31 -4.24
C PHE A 231 54.69 23.86 -5.50
N ASP A 232 53.98 23.43 -6.55
CA ASP A 232 54.57 23.09 -7.84
C ASP A 232 53.75 23.68 -9.00
N SER A 233 54.34 24.63 -9.72
CA SER A 233 53.71 25.30 -10.86
C SER A 233 53.54 24.41 -12.09
N ASN A 234 54.20 23.25 -12.16
CA ASN A 234 54.04 22.29 -13.24
C ASN A 234 52.91 21.28 -12.97
N PHE A 235 52.41 21.22 -11.73
CA PHE A 235 51.34 20.32 -11.33
C PHE A 235 50.00 21.07 -11.24
N TYR A 236 48.96 20.52 -11.87
CA TYR A 236 47.62 21.11 -11.92
C TYR A 236 46.59 20.14 -11.37
N TYR A 237 45.68 20.65 -10.54
CA TYR A 237 44.45 19.93 -10.20
C TYR A 237 43.48 20.01 -11.38
N ASP A 238 42.85 18.88 -11.69
CA ASP A 238 41.89 18.79 -12.79
C ASP A 238 40.70 19.73 -12.63
N ALA A 239 40.14 20.13 -13.77
CA ALA A 239 39.00 21.04 -13.84
C ALA A 239 37.83 20.59 -12.95
N GLY A 240 37.52 21.44 -11.96
CA GLY A 240 36.43 21.23 -11.01
C GLY A 240 36.83 20.48 -9.73
N PHE A 241 38.08 20.04 -9.61
CA PHE A 241 38.61 19.49 -8.36
C PHE A 241 39.43 20.57 -7.62
N PRO A 242 39.35 20.63 -6.28
CA PRO A 242 38.72 19.66 -5.37
C PRO A 242 37.18 19.76 -5.19
N PHE A 243 36.56 20.87 -5.59
CA PHE A 243 35.16 21.17 -5.28
C PHE A 243 34.14 20.07 -5.67
N LYS A 244 34.33 19.38 -6.80
CA LYS A 244 33.45 18.30 -7.29
C LYS A 244 33.22 17.20 -6.25
N ASN A 245 34.23 16.83 -5.46
CA ASN A 245 34.04 15.80 -4.43
C ASN A 245 33.19 16.32 -3.26
N LEU A 246 33.42 17.55 -2.82
CA LEU A 246 32.59 18.19 -1.79
C LEU A 246 31.14 18.33 -2.26
N LYS A 247 30.93 18.87 -3.48
CA LYS A 247 29.62 18.97 -4.12
C LYS A 247 28.92 17.62 -4.13
N ARG A 248 29.59 16.58 -4.66
CA ARG A 248 29.00 15.25 -4.79
C ARG A 248 28.70 14.59 -3.44
N ALA A 249 29.54 14.81 -2.42
CA ALA A 249 29.26 14.33 -1.07
C ALA A 249 27.99 14.99 -0.50
N VAL A 250 27.79 16.29 -0.70
CA VAL A 250 26.56 16.98 -0.27
C VAL A 250 25.34 16.48 -1.05
N GLU A 251 25.45 16.31 -2.37
CA GLU A 251 24.36 15.82 -3.22
C GLU A 251 23.83 14.45 -2.81
N LEU A 252 24.75 13.51 -2.62
CA LEU A 252 24.41 12.10 -2.40
C LEU A 252 24.31 11.77 -0.92
N PHE A 253 25.39 11.96 -0.16
CA PHE A 253 25.42 11.62 1.27
C PHE A 253 24.58 12.61 2.07
N GLY A 254 24.73 13.91 1.81
CA GLY A 254 23.95 14.96 2.48
C GLY A 254 22.44 14.80 2.30
N LYS A 255 21.96 14.23 1.17
CA LYS A 255 20.53 13.93 0.98
C LYS A 255 20.11 12.55 1.43
N LYS A 256 20.85 11.49 1.11
CA LYS A 256 20.46 10.11 1.44
C LYS A 256 20.59 9.83 2.94
N ASN A 257 21.63 10.35 3.56
CA ASN A 257 21.92 10.17 4.98
C ASN A 257 21.57 11.42 5.80
N GLY A 258 21.49 12.60 5.19
CA GLY A 258 21.47 13.84 5.96
C GLY A 258 22.87 14.20 6.49
N VAL A 259 23.09 15.46 6.86
CA VAL A 259 24.39 15.95 7.35
C VAL A 259 24.22 17.08 8.37
N ARG A 260 24.99 17.02 9.47
CA ARG A 260 25.04 18.04 10.51
C ARG A 260 25.75 19.28 10.02
N ALA A 261 26.98 19.11 9.53
CA ALA A 261 27.82 20.21 9.09
C ALA A 261 28.99 19.72 8.21
N ILE A 262 29.56 20.68 7.48
CA ILE A 262 30.89 20.58 6.90
C ILE A 262 31.91 21.08 7.93
N LEU A 263 32.88 20.25 8.27
CA LEU A 263 34.01 20.56 9.14
C LEU A 263 35.16 21.03 8.25
N TRP A 264 35.41 22.35 8.22
CA TRP A 264 36.39 22.97 7.34
C TRP A 264 37.70 23.29 8.08
N HIS A 265 38.82 22.75 7.59
CA HIS A 265 40.15 23.07 8.11
C HIS A 265 41.14 23.35 6.95
N GLN A 266 41.35 24.64 6.67
CA GLN A 266 42.22 25.09 5.59
C GLN A 266 42.66 26.54 5.78
N GLY A 267 43.95 26.82 5.60
CA GLY A 267 44.51 28.18 5.60
C GLY A 267 46.04 28.25 5.73
N GLU A 268 46.68 27.15 6.15
CA GLU A 268 48.13 27.07 6.31
C GLU A 268 48.86 27.28 4.97
N THR A 269 48.30 26.74 3.87
CA THR A 269 48.86 26.95 2.51
C THR A 269 48.74 28.40 2.05
N ASP A 270 47.67 29.12 2.44
CA ASP A 270 47.52 30.54 2.13
C ASP A 270 48.49 31.41 2.95
N SER A 271 48.97 30.91 4.09
CA SER A 271 49.95 31.60 4.94
C SER A 271 51.39 31.42 4.47
N TYR A 272 51.67 30.38 3.65
CA TYR A 272 53.00 30.05 3.14
C TYR A 272 53.71 31.24 2.47
N ASN A 273 53.06 31.86 1.48
CA ASN A 273 53.64 32.97 0.72
C ASN A 273 53.60 34.32 1.47
N ASN A 274 52.87 34.38 2.60
CA ASN A 274 52.66 35.62 3.34
C ASN A 274 53.80 35.93 4.31
N ARG A 275 54.64 34.93 4.66
CA ARG A 275 55.75 35.07 5.61
C ARG A 275 56.74 36.18 5.22
N THR A 276 56.92 36.40 3.93
CA THR A 276 57.85 37.42 3.39
C THR A 276 57.12 38.60 2.73
N ALA A 277 55.78 38.65 2.81
CA ALA A 277 54.96 39.67 2.18
C ALA A 277 54.85 40.94 3.04
N SER A 278 54.63 42.09 2.39
CA SER A 278 54.32 43.34 3.10
C SER A 278 52.95 43.24 3.79
N ASN A 279 52.73 44.09 4.80
CA ASN A 279 51.45 44.12 5.52
C ASN A 279 50.27 44.45 4.59
N GLU A 280 50.47 45.33 3.61
CA GLU A 280 49.46 45.69 2.59
C GLU A 280 49.10 44.49 1.72
N LEU A 281 50.11 43.74 1.27
CA LEU A 281 49.89 42.54 0.44
C LEU A 281 49.17 41.45 1.24
N ARG A 282 49.60 41.20 2.49
CA ARG A 282 48.93 40.24 3.38
C ARG A 282 47.47 40.60 3.62
N LYS A 283 47.17 41.89 3.84
CA LYS A 283 45.79 42.36 3.98
C LYS A 283 44.96 42.06 2.74
N ALA A 284 45.48 42.39 1.55
CA ALA A 284 44.80 42.11 0.29
C ALA A 284 44.57 40.60 0.08
N GLN A 285 45.57 39.77 0.38
CA GLN A 285 45.46 38.31 0.28
C GLN A 285 44.43 37.73 1.27
N ALA A 286 44.40 38.22 2.51
CA ALA A 286 43.40 37.82 3.50
C ALA A 286 41.98 38.26 3.11
N ASP A 287 41.82 39.45 2.51
CA ASP A 287 40.55 39.90 1.93
C ASP A 287 40.11 38.99 0.78
N THR A 288 41.02 38.63 -0.14
CA THR A 288 40.74 37.68 -1.23
C THR A 288 40.37 36.30 -0.71
N TYR A 289 41.07 35.78 0.31
CA TYR A 289 40.74 34.51 0.95
C TYR A 289 39.29 34.51 1.44
N GLN A 290 38.90 35.56 2.19
CA GLN A 290 37.56 35.66 2.75
C GLN A 290 36.50 35.69 1.65
N GLN A 291 36.73 36.48 0.60
CA GLN A 291 35.78 36.59 -0.50
C GLN A 291 35.64 35.27 -1.26
N ASN A 292 36.76 34.63 -1.61
CA ASN A 292 36.78 33.31 -2.26
C ASN A 292 36.04 32.27 -1.42
N PHE A 293 36.19 32.30 -0.10
CA PHE A 293 35.49 31.36 0.78
C PHE A 293 33.98 31.64 0.82
N LYS A 294 33.57 32.91 0.93
CA LYS A 294 32.15 33.29 0.83
C LYS A 294 31.53 32.79 -0.47
N ASP A 295 32.25 32.93 -1.58
CA ASP A 295 31.76 32.53 -2.89
C ASP A 295 31.78 31.00 -3.08
N LEU A 296 32.76 30.29 -2.52
CA LEU A 296 32.75 28.83 -2.45
C LEU A 296 31.48 28.30 -1.78
N ILE A 297 31.12 28.85 -0.62
CA ILE A 297 29.91 28.45 0.12
C ILE A 297 28.66 28.75 -0.70
N LYS A 298 28.56 29.95 -1.29
CA LYS A 298 27.44 30.32 -2.18
C LYS A 298 27.34 29.41 -3.40
N ASN A 299 28.46 29.06 -4.01
CA ASN A 299 28.53 28.17 -5.17
C ASN A 299 28.11 26.74 -4.81
N LEU A 300 28.53 26.23 -3.65
CA LEU A 300 28.07 24.92 -3.16
C LEU A 300 26.55 24.93 -2.97
N ARG A 301 26.01 25.95 -2.30
CA ARG A 301 24.58 26.07 -2.00
C ARG A 301 23.75 26.24 -3.26
N SER A 302 24.17 27.09 -4.20
CA SER A 302 23.44 27.30 -5.45
C SER A 302 23.44 26.06 -6.34
N GLN A 303 24.57 25.35 -6.40
CA GLN A 303 24.69 24.17 -7.27
C GLN A 303 24.10 22.89 -6.67
N THR A 304 23.97 22.80 -5.35
CA THR A 304 23.35 21.65 -4.67
C THR A 304 21.91 21.91 -4.23
N GLY A 305 21.51 23.17 -4.11
CA GLY A 305 20.24 23.55 -3.48
C GLY A 305 20.19 23.20 -1.98
N VAL A 306 21.32 22.97 -1.33
CA VAL A 306 21.40 22.54 0.08
C VAL A 306 22.23 23.53 0.91
N ASP A 307 21.60 24.13 1.91
CA ASP A 307 22.23 25.04 2.87
C ASP A 307 22.89 24.29 4.03
N VAL A 308 23.88 23.44 3.73
CA VAL A 308 24.62 22.71 4.77
C VAL A 308 25.32 23.70 5.72
N PRO A 309 25.26 23.51 7.05
CA PRO A 309 26.03 24.30 8.00
C PRO A 309 27.55 24.10 7.85
N TRP A 310 28.33 25.14 8.13
CA TRP A 310 29.79 25.10 8.09
C TRP A 310 30.39 25.43 9.45
N LEU A 311 31.37 24.64 9.89
CA LEU A 311 32.26 24.99 10.99
C LEU A 311 33.62 25.35 10.41
N VAL A 312 34.00 26.62 10.53
CA VAL A 312 35.20 27.20 9.90
C VAL A 312 36.33 27.31 10.91
N SER A 313 37.34 26.47 10.79
CA SER A 313 38.53 26.54 11.65
C SER A 313 39.32 27.83 11.40
N GLN A 314 39.97 28.33 12.45
CA GLN A 314 40.94 29.42 12.37
C GLN A 314 42.34 28.82 12.33
N VAL A 315 43.00 28.87 11.17
CA VAL A 315 44.24 28.15 10.89
C VAL A 315 45.14 28.95 9.96
N SER A 316 46.40 29.12 10.34
CA SER A 316 47.42 29.84 9.57
C SER A 316 48.84 29.33 9.80
N TYR A 317 49.03 28.38 10.73
CA TYR A 317 50.35 27.90 11.11
C TYR A 317 51.08 27.28 9.93
N TYR A 318 52.30 27.76 9.67
CA TYR A 318 53.21 27.18 8.70
C TYR A 318 54.63 27.07 9.26
N SER A 319 55.21 25.89 9.13
CA SER A 319 56.61 25.60 9.42
C SER A 319 57.00 24.43 8.53
N GLY A 320 57.74 24.70 7.45
CA GLY A 320 58.08 23.67 6.46
C GLY A 320 59.30 22.85 6.89
N LEU A 321 59.28 21.54 6.61
CA LEU A 321 60.45 20.67 6.78
C LEU A 321 61.50 20.94 5.71
N GLN A 322 62.76 21.14 6.13
CA GLN A 322 63.90 21.34 5.25
C GLN A 322 64.63 20.02 4.96
N ALA A 323 65.43 19.98 3.88
CA ALA A 323 66.17 18.79 3.46
C ALA A 323 67.19 18.28 4.51
N ASN A 324 67.63 19.13 5.43
CA ASN A 324 68.49 18.78 6.56
C ASN A 324 67.72 18.22 7.78
N GLY A 325 66.41 18.02 7.67
CA GLY A 325 65.55 17.49 8.74
C GLY A 325 65.10 18.52 9.77
N THR A 326 65.39 19.81 9.60
CA THR A 326 64.95 20.87 10.53
C THR A 326 63.69 21.58 10.04
N CYS A 327 62.88 22.08 10.97
CA CYS A 327 61.76 22.94 10.64
C CYS A 327 62.20 24.39 10.38
N ILE A 328 61.60 25.02 9.37
CA ILE A 328 61.65 26.48 9.19
C ILE A 328 60.99 27.15 10.42
N PRO A 329 61.48 28.30 10.92
CA PRO A 329 60.83 29.03 12.00
C PRO A 329 59.33 29.21 11.74
N ALA A 330 58.52 28.79 12.70
CA ALA A 330 57.07 28.81 12.57
C ALA A 330 56.54 30.23 12.32
N TYR A 331 55.50 30.31 11.50
CA TYR A 331 54.83 31.53 11.13
C TYR A 331 53.32 31.35 11.25
N THR A 332 52.64 32.38 11.76
CA THR A 332 51.17 32.47 11.84
C THR A 332 50.73 33.83 11.28
N ASP A 333 49.62 33.86 10.55
CA ASP A 333 49.08 35.06 9.93
C ASP A 333 47.83 35.56 10.65
N ASN A 334 48.00 36.55 11.52
CA ASN A 334 46.91 37.16 12.29
C ASN A 334 45.81 37.81 11.43
N LEU A 335 46.14 38.33 10.24
CA LEU A 335 45.15 38.91 9.33
C LEU A 335 44.28 37.82 8.72
N LEU A 336 44.89 36.70 8.30
CA LEU A 336 44.14 35.54 7.83
C LEU A 336 43.25 34.95 8.92
N LEU A 337 43.79 34.75 10.14
CA LEU A 337 43.03 34.25 11.29
C LEU A 337 41.84 35.14 11.63
N SER A 338 41.99 36.47 11.56
CA SER A 338 40.87 37.40 11.73
C SER A 338 39.80 37.20 10.67
N LYS A 339 40.18 36.98 9.41
CA LYS A 339 39.23 36.80 8.31
C LYS A 339 38.46 35.48 8.41
N GLN A 340 39.13 34.41 8.85
CA GLN A 340 38.49 33.14 9.18
C GLN A 340 37.55 33.26 10.38
N GLY A 341 37.96 33.94 11.46
CA GLY A 341 37.10 34.20 12.62
C GLY A 341 35.86 35.04 12.29
N ASN A 342 35.95 35.90 11.27
CA ASN A 342 34.84 36.68 10.73
C ASN A 342 33.93 35.88 9.76
N MET A 343 34.28 34.62 9.43
CA MET A 343 33.39 33.70 8.72
C MET A 343 32.38 33.06 9.68
N VAL A 344 31.59 33.89 10.36
CA VAL A 344 30.43 33.47 11.15
C VAL A 344 29.18 34.16 10.60
N THR A 345 27.99 33.61 10.81
CA THR A 345 26.76 34.17 10.22
C THR A 345 26.57 35.65 10.52
N GLU A 346 26.78 36.07 11.76
CA GLU A 346 26.59 37.45 12.23
C GLU A 346 27.51 38.46 11.54
N VAL A 347 28.67 38.04 11.05
CA VAL A 347 29.69 38.93 10.45
C VAL A 347 29.78 38.76 8.93
N SER A 348 29.69 37.52 8.44
CA SER A 348 29.82 37.21 7.03
C SER A 348 28.58 37.57 6.21
N GLY A 349 27.41 37.64 6.85
CA GLY A 349 26.10 37.77 6.20
C GLY A 349 25.59 36.50 5.54
N ILE A 350 26.28 35.36 5.72
CA ILE A 350 25.90 34.06 5.17
C ILE A 350 25.35 33.19 6.30
N SER A 351 24.13 32.68 6.14
CA SER A 351 23.46 31.82 7.13
C SER A 351 24.23 30.53 7.41
N GLU A 352 24.02 29.93 8.58
CA GLU A 352 24.55 28.61 8.96
C GLU A 352 26.09 28.50 8.87
N ILE A 353 26.82 29.53 9.31
CA ILE A 353 28.28 29.47 9.45
C ILE A 353 28.66 29.73 10.90
N TYR A 354 29.45 28.80 11.45
CA TYR A 354 29.86 28.73 12.84
C TYR A 354 31.39 28.65 12.94
N LEU A 355 31.93 29.04 14.09
CA LEU A 355 33.36 28.89 14.37
C LEU A 355 33.73 27.42 14.50
N GLY A 356 34.80 27.02 13.82
CA GLY A 356 35.58 25.83 14.10
C GLY A 356 36.72 26.13 15.07
N PRO A 357 37.59 25.15 15.33
CA PRO A 357 38.69 25.29 16.28
C PRO A 357 39.78 26.25 15.79
N TYR A 358 40.49 26.87 16.74
CA TYR A 358 41.74 27.59 16.48
C TYR A 358 42.91 26.63 16.71
N THR A 359 43.58 26.20 15.65
CA THR A 359 44.53 25.07 15.72
C THR A 359 46.00 25.48 15.65
N ASP A 360 46.30 26.77 15.48
CA ASP A 360 47.70 27.26 15.46
C ASP A 360 48.38 27.20 16.82
N VAL A 361 47.62 26.98 17.91
CA VAL A 361 48.13 26.82 19.28
C VAL A 361 48.42 25.37 19.65
N VAL A 362 48.02 24.43 18.81
CA VAL A 362 48.16 23.00 19.09
C VAL A 362 49.53 22.52 18.63
N GLU A 363 50.23 21.83 19.53
CA GLU A 363 51.55 21.25 19.30
C GLU A 363 52.55 22.24 18.71
N VAL A 364 52.88 23.31 19.44
CA VAL A 364 53.80 24.36 18.96
C VAL A 364 55.16 24.30 19.70
N PRO A 365 56.29 24.14 18.98
CA PRO A 365 56.40 23.87 17.55
C PRO A 365 55.94 22.45 17.19
N ARG A 366 55.40 22.28 15.97
CA ARG A 366 55.00 20.96 15.45
C ARG A 366 56.24 20.12 15.18
N LYS A 367 56.11 18.81 15.36
CA LYS A 367 57.25 17.87 15.33
C LYS A 367 57.80 17.65 13.92
N THR A 368 59.05 17.19 13.84
CA THR A 368 59.72 16.74 12.61
C THR A 368 59.53 15.24 12.34
N ASP A 369 58.52 14.61 12.96
CA ASP A 369 58.28 13.18 12.78
C ASP A 369 57.51 12.89 11.48
N ALA A 370 57.39 11.60 11.16
CA ALA A 370 56.77 11.12 9.92
C ALA A 370 55.27 11.43 9.78
N PHE A 371 54.62 11.93 10.84
CA PHE A 371 53.21 12.35 10.80
C PHE A 371 53.11 13.86 10.61
N ALA A 372 53.95 14.60 11.33
CA ALA A 372 53.83 16.04 11.45
C ALA A 372 54.60 16.81 10.37
N ASP A 373 55.76 16.35 9.88
CA ASP A 373 56.56 17.07 8.86
C ASP A 373 56.63 18.60 9.09
N CYS A 374 56.73 19.01 10.36
CA CYS A 374 56.71 20.40 10.85
C CYS A 374 55.39 21.19 10.68
N VAL A 375 54.40 20.71 9.92
CA VAL A 375 53.16 21.47 9.60
C VAL A 375 51.87 20.71 9.90
N HIS A 376 51.91 19.40 9.93
CA HIS A 376 50.83 18.51 10.35
C HIS A 376 50.95 18.20 11.85
N PHE A 377 49.96 17.51 12.38
CA PHE A 377 49.85 17.15 13.78
C PHE A 377 50.32 15.72 14.00
N SER A 378 51.15 15.51 15.02
CA SER A 378 51.52 14.17 15.45
C SER A 378 50.38 13.51 16.25
N PRO A 379 50.42 12.18 16.45
CA PRO A 379 49.45 11.46 17.27
C PRO A 379 49.26 12.03 18.69
N ASP A 380 50.28 12.69 19.26
CA ASP A 380 50.20 13.29 20.60
C ASP A 380 49.20 14.45 20.65
N ALA A 381 48.95 15.12 19.52
CA ALA A 381 48.02 16.24 19.41
C ALA A 381 46.56 15.82 19.14
N TYR A 382 46.31 14.56 18.79
CA TYR A 382 44.99 14.14 18.29
C TYR A 382 43.88 14.28 19.32
N GLU A 383 44.18 14.05 20.61
CA GLU A 383 43.20 14.20 21.68
C GLU A 383 42.78 15.66 21.89
N GLU A 384 43.74 16.58 21.84
CA GLU A 384 43.48 18.02 21.96
C GLU A 384 42.65 18.54 20.78
N LEU A 385 43.00 18.16 19.55
CA LEU A 385 42.25 18.53 18.35
C LEU A 385 40.82 18.01 18.39
N ALA A 386 40.64 16.75 18.79
CA ALA A 386 39.33 16.14 18.94
C ALA A 386 38.48 16.87 19.99
N TYR A 387 39.09 17.31 21.10
CA TYR A 387 38.41 18.10 22.11
C TYR A 387 37.98 19.48 21.58
N LEU A 388 38.88 20.20 20.89
CA LEU A 388 38.58 21.52 20.32
C LEU A 388 37.46 21.45 19.28
N TRP A 389 37.46 20.42 18.42
CA TRP A 389 36.37 20.18 17.49
C TRP A 389 35.05 19.88 18.20
N LEU A 390 35.05 19.02 19.23
CA LEU A 390 33.86 18.71 20.01
C LEU A 390 33.26 19.99 20.63
N GLU A 391 34.08 20.86 21.22
CA GLU A 391 33.62 22.11 21.83
C GLU A 391 32.85 22.96 20.81
N LYS A 392 33.41 23.13 19.61
CA LYS A 392 32.82 23.96 18.56
C LYS A 392 31.58 23.34 17.93
N ILE A 393 31.56 22.02 17.73
CA ILE A 393 30.37 21.29 17.29
C ILE A 393 29.25 21.43 18.33
N THR A 394 29.57 21.27 19.62
CA THR A 394 28.61 21.41 20.71
C THR A 394 28.04 22.82 20.78
N ALA A 395 28.89 23.84 20.62
CA ALA A 395 28.44 25.22 20.56
C ALA A 395 27.51 25.48 19.37
N ALA A 396 27.82 24.95 18.18
CA ALA A 396 26.97 25.09 16.99
C ALA A 396 25.61 24.38 17.17
N ILE A 397 25.60 23.17 17.72
CA ILE A 397 24.36 22.45 18.05
C ILE A 397 23.54 23.20 19.10
N GLY A 398 24.18 23.76 20.13
CA GLY A 398 23.53 24.60 21.15
C GLY A 398 22.92 25.89 20.59
N LYS A 399 23.47 26.40 19.47
CA LYS A 399 22.89 27.50 18.67
C LYS A 399 21.82 27.04 17.67
N ASN A 400 21.34 25.80 17.77
CA ASN A 400 20.36 25.18 16.88
C ASN A 400 20.78 25.17 15.41
N ALA A 401 22.07 24.92 15.11
CA ALA A 401 22.55 24.75 13.75
C ALA A 401 21.67 23.77 12.95
N LYS A 402 21.19 24.22 11.78
CA LYS A 402 20.16 23.53 11.02
C LYS A 402 20.76 22.39 10.22
N ALA A 403 20.84 21.21 10.84
CA ALA A 403 21.22 20.00 10.14
C ALA A 403 20.29 19.71 8.95
N ILE A 404 20.87 19.13 7.91
CA ILE A 404 20.15 18.61 6.76
C ILE A 404 19.61 17.23 7.12
N THR A 405 18.29 17.08 7.06
CA THR A 405 17.64 15.79 7.32
C THR A 405 17.70 14.87 6.10
N PRO A 406 17.71 13.54 6.29
CA PRO A 406 17.68 12.60 5.19
C PRO A 406 16.38 12.71 4.38
N LYS A 407 16.50 12.68 3.05
CA LYS A 407 15.40 12.55 2.11
C LYS A 407 14.98 11.07 2.05
N ALA A 408 13.72 10.81 2.37
CA ALA A 408 13.14 9.47 2.31
C ALA A 408 13.07 8.95 0.85
N LEU A 409 13.12 7.63 0.68
CA LEU A 409 12.81 6.99 -0.60
C LEU A 409 11.39 7.37 -1.06
N PRO A 410 11.12 7.47 -2.38
CA PRO A 410 9.77 7.69 -2.87
C PRO A 410 8.88 6.47 -2.60
N SER A 411 7.57 6.66 -2.54
CA SER A 411 6.62 5.56 -2.34
C SER A 411 6.17 5.00 -3.69
N PHE A 412 6.24 3.68 -3.84
CA PHE A 412 5.72 2.97 -5.01
C PHE A 412 4.23 2.64 -4.88
N SER A 413 3.53 2.64 -6.00
CA SER A 413 2.15 2.13 -6.14
C SER A 413 2.13 1.06 -7.24
N VAL A 414 1.42 -0.02 -6.99
CA VAL A 414 1.29 -1.13 -7.94
C VAL A 414 -0.19 -1.44 -8.13
N ILE A 415 -0.67 -1.28 -9.36
CA ILE A 415 -2.06 -1.48 -9.73
C ILE A 415 -2.18 -2.19 -11.08
N CYS A 416 -3.29 -2.87 -11.34
CA CYS A 416 -3.61 -3.34 -12.68
C CYS A 416 -4.22 -2.23 -13.56
N ASP A 417 -3.97 -2.29 -14.87
CA ASP A 417 -4.68 -1.51 -15.87
C ASP A 417 -6.00 -2.18 -16.31
N ASN A 418 -6.71 -1.57 -17.26
CA ASN A 418 -7.96 -2.11 -17.80
C ASN A 418 -7.79 -3.42 -18.61
N THR A 419 -6.56 -3.79 -18.95
CA THR A 419 -6.20 -5.09 -19.56
C THR A 419 -5.71 -6.11 -18.53
N ASN A 420 -5.80 -5.79 -17.24
CA ASN A 420 -5.31 -6.57 -16.11
C ASN A 420 -3.77 -6.70 -16.07
N ALA A 421 -3.04 -5.85 -16.81
CA ALA A 421 -1.59 -5.82 -16.77
C ALA A 421 -1.11 -4.94 -15.61
N THR A 422 -0.05 -5.38 -14.93
CA THR A 422 0.46 -4.67 -13.75
C THR A 422 1.28 -3.45 -14.12
N ASN A 423 0.99 -2.32 -13.49
CA ASN A 423 1.71 -1.07 -13.61
C ASN A 423 2.46 -0.76 -12.32
N LEU A 424 3.72 -0.35 -12.45
CA LEU A 424 4.55 0.11 -11.34
C LEU A 424 4.71 1.62 -11.45
N SER A 425 4.15 2.34 -10.49
CA SER A 425 4.14 3.80 -10.45
C SER A 425 4.91 4.33 -9.25
N VAL A 426 5.44 5.55 -9.39
CA VAL A 426 6.05 6.30 -8.30
C VAL A 426 5.53 7.73 -8.28
N SER A 427 5.26 8.26 -7.08
CA SER A 427 4.88 9.65 -6.89
C SER A 427 6.09 10.48 -6.45
N THR A 428 6.53 11.39 -7.32
CA THR A 428 7.63 12.33 -7.05
C THR A 428 7.52 13.54 -7.98
N SER A 429 8.02 14.69 -7.53
CA SER A 429 8.20 15.90 -8.35
C SER A 429 9.51 15.91 -9.12
N ASP A 430 10.43 15.02 -8.79
CA ASP A 430 11.73 14.92 -9.44
C ASP A 430 11.57 14.27 -10.83
N SER A 431 12.49 14.57 -11.75
CA SER A 431 12.60 13.84 -13.01
C SER A 431 13.10 12.41 -12.74
N ILE A 432 12.65 11.45 -13.56
CA ILE A 432 12.80 10.03 -13.26
C ILE A 432 13.54 9.31 -14.39
N GLN A 433 14.39 8.36 -14.01
CA GLN A 433 14.89 7.30 -14.88
C GLN A 433 14.71 5.95 -14.19
N TRP A 434 13.85 5.11 -14.73
CA TRP A 434 13.75 3.71 -14.34
C TRP A 434 14.85 2.90 -15.03
N LEU A 435 15.48 2.00 -14.31
CA LEU A 435 16.64 1.24 -14.75
C LEU A 435 16.42 -0.26 -14.50
N ASN A 436 16.90 -1.10 -15.41
CA ASN A 436 16.94 -2.55 -15.20
C ASN A 436 18.19 -3.00 -14.40
N GLY A 437 18.33 -4.31 -14.16
CA GLY A 437 19.49 -4.89 -13.48
C GLY A 437 20.85 -4.67 -14.17
N SER A 438 20.86 -4.30 -15.46
CA SER A 438 22.06 -3.95 -16.23
C SER A 438 22.27 -2.43 -16.32
N ALA A 439 21.58 -1.65 -15.48
CA ALA A 439 21.60 -0.18 -15.46
C ALA A 439 21.17 0.48 -16.79
N GLN A 440 20.39 -0.20 -17.63
CA GLN A 440 19.82 0.37 -18.85
C GLN A 440 18.51 1.10 -18.52
N VAL A 441 18.30 2.27 -19.13
CA VAL A 441 17.08 3.06 -18.95
C VAL A 441 15.88 2.35 -19.60
N LEU A 442 14.88 2.03 -18.79
CA LEU A 442 13.61 1.43 -19.22
C LEU A 442 12.56 2.48 -19.56
N SER A 443 12.47 3.56 -18.77
CA SER A 443 11.48 4.63 -18.95
C SER A 443 11.90 5.89 -18.20
N LYS A 444 11.39 7.04 -18.64
CA LYS A 444 11.47 8.32 -17.94
C LYS A 444 10.13 8.81 -17.38
N ALA A 445 9.06 8.03 -17.59
CA ALA A 445 7.74 8.34 -17.06
C ALA A 445 7.63 7.92 -15.58
N SER A 446 6.67 8.50 -14.87
CA SER A 446 6.35 8.12 -13.48
C SER A 446 5.78 6.70 -13.34
N THR A 447 5.38 6.06 -14.44
CA THR A 447 4.81 4.72 -14.47
C THR A 447 5.46 3.85 -15.53
N ILE A 448 5.85 2.63 -15.14
CA ILE A 448 6.14 1.53 -16.05
C ILE A 448 4.82 0.81 -16.34
N GLN A 449 4.34 0.94 -17.58
CA GLN A 449 3.15 0.24 -18.05
C GLN A 449 3.49 -1.23 -18.33
N LYS A 450 2.61 -2.16 -17.94
CA LYS A 450 2.79 -3.60 -18.18
C LYS A 450 4.15 -4.12 -17.68
N ALA A 451 4.52 -3.70 -16.48
CA ALA A 451 5.79 -4.07 -15.84
C ALA A 451 5.91 -5.59 -15.73
N THR A 452 7.04 -6.14 -16.17
CA THR A 452 7.34 -7.58 -16.16
C THR A 452 8.22 -7.92 -14.96
N SER A 453 8.33 -9.22 -14.63
CA SER A 453 9.21 -9.61 -13.53
C SER A 453 10.67 -9.30 -13.84
N GLY A 454 11.39 -8.74 -12.87
CA GLY A 454 12.79 -8.38 -13.04
C GLY A 454 13.33 -7.48 -11.93
N ASN A 455 14.57 -7.05 -12.12
CA ASN A 455 15.24 -6.10 -11.23
C ASN A 455 14.97 -4.68 -11.71
N TYR A 456 14.45 -3.85 -10.82
CA TYR A 456 14.19 -2.43 -11.05
C TYR A 456 15.03 -1.60 -10.09
N SER A 457 15.58 -0.51 -10.59
CA SER A 457 16.16 0.58 -9.80
C SER A 457 15.73 1.91 -10.41
N MET A 458 16.00 3.01 -9.70
CA MET A 458 15.57 4.32 -10.17
C MET A 458 16.62 5.38 -9.85
N ARG A 459 16.84 6.31 -10.78
CA ARG A 459 17.52 7.57 -10.53
C ARG A 459 16.50 8.70 -10.60
N LEU A 460 16.41 9.47 -9.52
CA LEU A 460 15.67 10.71 -9.48
C LEU A 460 16.63 11.87 -9.66
N GLN A 461 16.19 12.92 -10.35
CA GLN A 461 16.95 14.16 -10.45
C GLN A 461 16.04 15.36 -10.16
N ASP A 462 16.45 16.16 -9.17
CA ASP A 462 15.71 17.35 -8.76
C ASP A 462 15.94 18.56 -9.70
N GLY A 463 15.26 19.67 -9.42
CA GLY A 463 15.27 20.86 -10.28
C GLY A 463 16.63 21.56 -10.44
N VAL A 464 17.61 21.28 -9.58
CA VAL A 464 18.99 21.82 -9.73
C VAL A 464 19.98 20.76 -10.23
N GLY A 465 19.49 19.56 -10.58
CA GLY A 465 20.27 18.51 -11.23
C GLY A 465 20.87 17.47 -10.29
N ASN A 466 20.57 17.50 -8.99
CA ASN A 466 21.12 16.53 -8.06
C ASN A 466 20.46 15.17 -8.22
N GLU A 467 21.26 14.12 -8.18
CA GLU A 467 20.77 12.75 -8.29
C GLU A 467 20.40 12.15 -6.93
N PHE A 468 19.36 11.33 -6.91
CA PHE A 468 18.96 10.49 -5.79
C PHE A 468 18.63 9.09 -6.30
N ALA A 469 19.47 8.11 -5.96
CA ALA A 469 19.32 6.75 -6.44
C ALA A 469 18.50 5.89 -5.47
N VAL A 470 17.48 5.22 -5.99
CA VAL A 470 16.80 4.13 -5.30
C VAL A 470 17.51 2.81 -5.62
N PRO A 471 17.95 2.03 -4.61
CA PRO A 471 18.64 0.77 -4.84
C PRO A 471 17.79 -0.24 -5.62
N THR A 472 18.46 -1.24 -6.20
CA THR A 472 17.81 -2.29 -6.97
C THR A 472 16.94 -3.19 -6.09
N PHE A 473 15.67 -3.36 -6.48
CA PHE A 473 14.72 -4.30 -5.87
C PHE A 473 14.11 -5.22 -6.94
N GLN A 474 13.56 -6.34 -6.49
CA GLN A 474 12.90 -7.33 -7.34
C GLN A 474 11.42 -7.01 -7.45
N PHE A 475 10.91 -7.09 -8.68
CA PHE A 475 9.50 -6.87 -8.98
C PHE A 475 8.88 -8.12 -9.61
N MET A 476 7.61 -8.37 -9.26
CA MET A 476 6.76 -9.39 -9.85
C MET A 476 5.40 -8.78 -10.20
N PRO A 477 4.81 -9.09 -11.37
CA PRO A 477 3.46 -8.67 -11.69
C PRO A 477 2.45 -9.17 -10.65
N LEU A 478 1.40 -8.39 -10.40
CA LEU A 478 0.28 -8.80 -9.57
C LEU A 478 -0.35 -10.08 -10.12
N GLN A 479 -0.79 -10.96 -9.23
CA GLN A 479 -1.57 -12.13 -9.61
C GLN A 479 -3.04 -11.74 -9.73
N ALA A 480 -3.72 -12.27 -10.73
CA ALA A 480 -5.16 -12.09 -10.86
C ALA A 480 -5.86 -12.64 -9.62
N PRO A 481 -6.82 -11.91 -9.01
CA PRO A 481 -7.53 -12.41 -7.85
C PRO A 481 -8.37 -13.63 -8.21
N ALA A 482 -8.65 -14.49 -7.22
CA ALA A 482 -9.49 -15.66 -7.42
C ALA A 482 -10.90 -15.27 -7.90
N THR A 483 -11.49 -16.10 -8.76
CA THR A 483 -12.85 -15.88 -9.27
C THR A 483 -13.87 -15.86 -8.13
N PRO A 484 -14.84 -14.94 -8.13
CA PRO A 484 -15.85 -14.88 -7.09
C PRO A 484 -16.74 -16.12 -7.06
N ILE A 485 -17.24 -16.45 -5.87
CA ILE A 485 -18.18 -17.56 -5.65
C ILE A 485 -19.57 -16.99 -5.35
N ILE A 486 -20.59 -17.49 -6.06
CA ILE A 486 -21.99 -17.19 -5.78
C ILE A 486 -22.56 -18.28 -4.89
N VAL A 487 -23.10 -17.89 -3.74
CA VAL A 487 -23.88 -18.71 -2.82
C VAL A 487 -25.37 -18.44 -3.08
N VAL A 488 -26.10 -19.48 -3.44
CA VAL A 488 -27.55 -19.40 -3.71
C VAL A 488 -28.32 -19.61 -2.40
N LYS A 489 -29.19 -18.68 -2.04
CA LYS A 489 -30.07 -18.75 -0.86
C LYS A 489 -31.52 -19.00 -1.28
N GLY A 490 -31.83 -20.26 -1.57
CA GLY A 490 -33.16 -20.72 -2.01
C GLY A 490 -33.11 -21.48 -3.33
N ASP A 491 -34.29 -21.78 -3.87
CA ASP A 491 -34.42 -22.49 -5.15
C ASP A 491 -34.24 -21.55 -6.35
N THR A 492 -33.52 -22.00 -7.38
CA THR A 492 -33.37 -21.24 -8.63
C THR A 492 -34.51 -21.48 -9.62
N LEU A 493 -35.41 -22.41 -9.29
CA LEU A 493 -36.62 -22.75 -10.04
C LEU A 493 -37.82 -22.29 -9.20
N PHE A 494 -38.43 -21.17 -9.55
CA PHE A 494 -39.47 -20.56 -8.71
C PHE A 494 -40.64 -20.00 -9.53
N CYS A 495 -41.79 -19.82 -8.89
CA CYS A 495 -42.98 -19.30 -9.54
C CYS A 495 -42.92 -17.78 -9.69
N GLN A 496 -43.64 -17.23 -10.67
CA GLN A 496 -43.80 -15.79 -10.82
C GLN A 496 -44.26 -15.13 -9.51
N GLY A 497 -43.64 -14.02 -9.13
CA GLY A 497 -43.88 -13.34 -7.85
C GLY A 497 -42.99 -13.82 -6.69
N SER A 498 -42.34 -14.98 -6.83
CA SER A 498 -41.28 -15.43 -5.91
C SER A 498 -39.90 -14.88 -6.33
N ALA A 499 -38.88 -15.11 -5.51
CA ALA A 499 -37.52 -14.67 -5.78
C ALA A 499 -36.48 -15.59 -5.14
N VAL A 500 -35.24 -15.53 -5.63
CA VAL A 500 -34.07 -16.16 -5.01
C VAL A 500 -33.03 -15.10 -4.67
N GLU A 501 -32.34 -15.26 -3.55
CA GLU A 501 -31.21 -14.40 -3.19
C GLU A 501 -29.88 -15.03 -3.63
N LEU A 502 -29.04 -14.24 -4.30
CA LEU A 502 -27.68 -14.64 -4.68
C LEU A 502 -26.69 -13.78 -3.91
N GLN A 503 -25.80 -14.42 -3.15
CA GLN A 503 -24.79 -13.75 -2.33
C GLN A 503 -23.37 -14.03 -2.83
N VAL A 504 -22.52 -13.00 -2.90
CA VAL A 504 -21.08 -13.15 -3.19
C VAL A 504 -20.33 -13.49 -1.89
N ALA A 505 -19.46 -14.50 -1.92
CA ALA A 505 -18.72 -14.97 -0.74
C ALA A 505 -17.37 -14.27 -0.49
N ASN A 506 -16.94 -13.35 -1.37
CA ASN A 506 -15.58 -12.78 -1.39
C ASN A 506 -15.58 -11.31 -0.89
N PRO A 507 -15.51 -11.04 0.42
CA PRO A 507 -15.74 -9.70 0.99
C PRO A 507 -14.75 -8.63 0.54
N ASP A 508 -13.54 -9.00 0.16
CA ASP A 508 -12.44 -8.07 -0.19
C ASP A 508 -12.52 -7.54 -1.64
N LEU A 509 -13.54 -7.95 -2.40
CA LEU A 509 -13.75 -7.50 -3.78
C LEU A 509 -14.83 -6.43 -3.86
N THR A 510 -14.66 -5.49 -4.79
CA THR A 510 -15.76 -4.66 -5.30
C THR A 510 -16.48 -5.41 -6.41
N TYR A 511 -17.81 -5.47 -6.38
CA TYR A 511 -18.58 -6.37 -7.24
C TYR A 511 -19.18 -5.66 -8.44
N ILE A 512 -19.30 -6.39 -9.55
CA ILE A 512 -20.20 -6.04 -10.64
C ILE A 512 -20.87 -7.30 -11.19
N TRP A 513 -22.18 -7.38 -11.00
CA TRP A 513 -23.03 -8.41 -11.58
C TRP A 513 -23.28 -8.11 -13.06
N ASN A 514 -23.58 -9.13 -13.85
CA ASN A 514 -24.01 -8.94 -15.24
C ASN A 514 -25.35 -8.18 -15.37
N THR A 515 -26.08 -7.99 -14.27
CA THR A 515 -27.25 -7.10 -14.15
C THR A 515 -26.90 -5.62 -13.95
N GLY A 516 -25.63 -5.30 -13.69
CA GLY A 516 -25.14 -3.96 -13.32
C GLY A 516 -25.15 -3.68 -11.81
N ALA A 517 -25.70 -4.57 -10.98
CA ALA A 517 -25.66 -4.42 -9.53
C ALA A 517 -24.22 -4.49 -8.98
N GLN A 518 -23.95 -3.79 -7.88
CA GLN A 518 -22.64 -3.76 -7.20
C GLN A 518 -22.69 -4.25 -5.75
N THR A 519 -23.85 -4.73 -5.30
CA THR A 519 -24.06 -5.23 -3.94
C THR A 519 -23.57 -6.66 -3.79
N SER A 520 -23.18 -7.04 -2.56
CA SER A 520 -22.81 -8.42 -2.23
C SER A 520 -24.01 -9.38 -2.22
N LEU A 521 -25.24 -8.86 -2.19
CA LEU A 521 -26.50 -9.60 -2.24
C LEU A 521 -27.41 -9.01 -3.31
N ILE A 522 -27.97 -9.85 -4.18
CA ILE A 522 -29.03 -9.47 -5.11
C ILE A 522 -30.25 -10.39 -4.96
N THR A 523 -31.44 -9.83 -5.16
CA THR A 523 -32.70 -10.57 -5.21
C THR A 523 -33.12 -10.72 -6.67
N VAL A 524 -33.16 -11.96 -7.15
CA VAL A 524 -33.49 -12.30 -8.54
C VAL A 524 -34.93 -12.77 -8.64
N LYS A 525 -35.71 -12.08 -9.48
CA LYS A 525 -37.13 -12.41 -9.79
C LYS A 525 -37.34 -12.89 -11.22
N ASP A 526 -36.34 -12.72 -12.08
CA ASP A 526 -36.41 -13.00 -13.50
C ASP A 526 -35.64 -14.27 -13.86
N LYS A 527 -35.98 -14.85 -15.02
CA LYS A 527 -35.21 -15.94 -15.61
C LYS A 527 -33.92 -15.41 -16.23
N GLY A 528 -32.82 -16.15 -16.10
CA GLY A 528 -31.56 -15.75 -16.72
C GLY A 528 -30.36 -16.48 -16.16
N ALA A 529 -29.18 -16.17 -16.69
CA ALA A 529 -27.89 -16.62 -16.17
C ALA A 529 -27.22 -15.44 -15.44
N PHE A 530 -26.95 -15.61 -14.15
CA PHE A 530 -26.38 -14.57 -13.29
C PHE A 530 -24.92 -14.90 -12.98
N GLN A 531 -24.05 -13.92 -13.24
CA GLN A 531 -22.62 -14.01 -13.00
C GLN A 531 -22.14 -12.73 -12.37
N VAL A 532 -21.09 -12.83 -11.57
CA VAL A 532 -20.44 -11.70 -10.93
C VAL A 532 -18.94 -11.75 -11.22
N LYS A 533 -18.34 -10.60 -11.49
CA LYS A 533 -16.89 -10.43 -11.43
C LYS A 533 -16.57 -9.40 -10.36
N GLY A 534 -15.33 -9.40 -9.90
CA GLY A 534 -14.86 -8.46 -8.89
C GLY A 534 -13.59 -7.73 -9.29
N THR A 535 -13.31 -6.66 -8.57
CA THR A 535 -12.04 -5.93 -8.61
C THR A 535 -11.46 -5.85 -7.22
N ASP A 536 -10.18 -6.19 -7.05
CA ASP A 536 -9.47 -6.12 -5.78
C ASP A 536 -9.01 -4.67 -5.45
N PRO A 537 -8.44 -4.42 -4.25
CA PRO A 537 -7.91 -3.10 -3.89
C PRO A 537 -6.79 -2.57 -4.81
N TYR A 538 -6.12 -3.46 -5.55
CA TYR A 538 -5.05 -3.12 -6.51
C TYR A 538 -5.59 -2.93 -7.94
N GLN A 539 -6.91 -2.80 -8.10
CA GLN A 539 -7.58 -2.60 -9.39
C GLN A 539 -7.49 -3.78 -10.36
N CYS A 540 -7.07 -4.96 -9.87
CA CYS A 540 -7.02 -6.17 -10.68
C CYS A 540 -8.41 -6.81 -10.74
N THR A 541 -8.83 -7.16 -11.96
CA THR A 541 -10.15 -7.73 -12.22
C THR A 541 -10.11 -9.25 -12.26
N THR A 542 -11.16 -9.88 -11.76
CA THR A 542 -11.35 -11.33 -11.85
C THR A 542 -12.01 -11.70 -13.18
N ALA A 543 -11.89 -12.97 -13.58
CA ALA A 543 -12.86 -13.56 -14.49
C ALA A 543 -14.26 -13.60 -13.84
N TYR A 544 -15.30 -13.76 -14.66
CA TYR A 544 -16.65 -13.98 -14.14
C TYR A 544 -16.73 -15.29 -13.35
N SER A 545 -17.56 -15.28 -12.30
CA SER A 545 -17.96 -16.48 -11.56
C SER A 545 -18.59 -17.52 -12.48
N LYS A 546 -18.72 -18.76 -12.00
CA LYS A 546 -19.64 -19.72 -12.61
C LYS A 546 -21.06 -19.12 -12.63
N ALA A 547 -21.77 -19.28 -13.74
CA ALA A 547 -23.14 -18.80 -13.88
C ALA A 547 -24.12 -19.57 -13.00
N VAL A 548 -25.02 -18.85 -12.34
CA VAL A 548 -26.21 -19.40 -11.68
C VAL A 548 -27.41 -19.13 -12.58
N THR A 549 -28.07 -20.19 -13.04
CA THR A 549 -29.26 -20.07 -13.91
C THR A 549 -30.53 -20.15 -13.08
N THR A 550 -31.43 -19.18 -13.30
CA THR A 550 -32.78 -19.19 -12.74
C THR A 550 -33.82 -19.45 -13.82
N GLN A 551 -34.93 -20.08 -13.43
CA GLN A 551 -36.13 -20.19 -14.25
C GLN A 551 -37.35 -19.74 -13.46
N VAL A 552 -38.22 -19.02 -14.15
CA VAL A 552 -39.48 -18.51 -13.61
C VAL A 552 -40.61 -19.27 -14.27
N PHE A 553 -41.47 -19.87 -13.45
CA PHE A 553 -42.63 -20.63 -13.89
C PHE A 553 -43.90 -19.81 -13.70
N ASP A 554 -44.75 -19.80 -14.72
CA ASP A 554 -46.00 -19.04 -14.69
C ASP A 554 -46.89 -19.49 -13.53
N VAL A 555 -47.46 -18.51 -12.83
CA VAL A 555 -48.53 -18.80 -11.87
C VAL A 555 -49.81 -19.06 -12.67
N PRO A 556 -50.53 -20.16 -12.44
CA PRO A 556 -51.78 -20.42 -13.13
C PRO A 556 -52.79 -19.30 -12.87
N ALA A 557 -53.60 -18.97 -13.88
CA ALA A 557 -54.66 -17.98 -13.74
C ALA A 557 -55.64 -18.39 -12.62
N ALA A 558 -56.21 -17.38 -11.94
CA ALA A 558 -57.24 -17.62 -10.95
C ALA A 558 -58.41 -18.39 -11.61
N PRO A 559 -58.94 -19.45 -10.98
CA PRO A 559 -60.13 -20.12 -11.47
C PRO A 559 -61.32 -19.16 -11.46
N SER A 560 -62.37 -19.49 -12.20
CA SER A 560 -63.66 -18.84 -12.02
C SER A 560 -64.57 -19.73 -11.16
N ILE A 561 -65.41 -19.11 -10.33
CA ILE A 561 -66.50 -19.81 -9.65
C ILE A 561 -67.80 -19.25 -10.22
N SER A 562 -68.67 -20.13 -10.67
CA SER A 562 -70.04 -19.80 -11.06
C SER A 562 -70.99 -20.80 -10.44
N GLN A 563 -72.21 -20.36 -10.17
CA GLN A 563 -73.25 -21.25 -9.73
C GLN A 563 -73.77 -22.03 -10.95
N GLU A 564 -73.53 -23.35 -10.98
CA GLU A 564 -74.16 -24.23 -11.97
C GLU A 564 -75.64 -24.40 -11.65
N SER A 565 -75.93 -24.50 -10.35
CA SER A 565 -77.27 -24.73 -9.87
C SER A 565 -77.44 -24.37 -8.40
N PRO A 566 -78.66 -24.41 -7.85
CA PRO A 566 -78.93 -24.04 -6.46
C PRO A 566 -78.02 -24.70 -5.44
N TYR A 567 -77.54 -25.94 -5.66
CA TYR A 567 -76.65 -26.65 -4.72
C TYR A 567 -75.29 -27.03 -5.30
N PHE A 568 -74.94 -26.57 -6.51
CA PHE A 568 -73.64 -26.85 -7.11
C PHE A 568 -72.96 -25.57 -7.59
N LEU A 569 -71.73 -25.38 -7.10
CA LEU A 569 -70.78 -24.47 -7.71
C LEU A 569 -69.97 -25.24 -8.74
N LYS A 570 -69.66 -24.59 -9.85
CA LYS A 570 -68.74 -25.11 -10.87
C LYS A 570 -67.59 -24.14 -11.12
N THR A 571 -66.52 -24.68 -11.67
CA THR A 571 -65.46 -23.90 -12.30
C THR A 571 -65.38 -24.17 -13.79
N SER A 572 -65.00 -23.15 -14.57
CA SER A 572 -64.83 -23.27 -16.03
C SER A 572 -63.48 -23.88 -16.45
N ILE A 573 -62.62 -24.26 -15.50
CA ILE A 573 -61.31 -24.85 -15.81
C ILE A 573 -61.43 -26.36 -16.07
N LEU A 574 -60.87 -26.81 -17.19
CA LEU A 574 -60.66 -28.23 -17.48
C LEU A 574 -59.49 -28.76 -16.64
N LYS A 575 -59.70 -29.89 -15.95
CA LYS A 575 -58.63 -30.55 -15.17
C LYS A 575 -57.56 -31.09 -16.11
N ALA A 576 -56.37 -30.47 -16.10
CA ALA A 576 -55.18 -30.99 -16.77
C ALA A 576 -54.41 -31.94 -15.83
N SER A 577 -53.59 -32.84 -16.38
CA SER A 577 -52.85 -33.85 -15.61
C SER A 577 -51.82 -33.26 -14.64
N ASP A 578 -51.36 -32.04 -14.88
CA ASP A 578 -50.39 -31.28 -14.10
C ASP A 578 -51.04 -30.30 -13.10
N THR A 579 -52.38 -30.32 -12.97
CA THR A 579 -53.12 -29.39 -12.12
C THR A 579 -53.99 -30.09 -11.06
N ASN A 580 -54.05 -29.51 -9.86
CA ASN A 580 -54.94 -29.95 -8.78
C ASN A 580 -55.82 -28.79 -8.29
N LEU A 581 -57.10 -29.07 -8.06
CA LEU A 581 -58.10 -28.11 -7.57
C LEU A 581 -58.31 -28.27 -6.07
N PHE A 582 -58.49 -27.14 -5.38
CA PHE A 582 -58.72 -27.07 -3.94
C PHE A 582 -59.87 -26.11 -3.65
N TRP A 583 -61.00 -26.66 -3.20
CA TRP A 583 -62.12 -25.88 -2.71
C TRP A 583 -61.94 -25.58 -1.22
N GLU A 584 -62.38 -24.40 -0.79
CA GLU A 584 -62.43 -23.99 0.61
C GLU A 584 -63.83 -23.46 0.97
N TYR A 585 -64.28 -23.75 2.19
CA TYR A 585 -65.48 -23.14 2.80
C TYR A 585 -65.06 -22.35 4.04
N ASN A 586 -65.33 -21.04 4.06
CA ASN A 586 -64.92 -20.14 5.15
C ASN A 586 -63.45 -20.35 5.57
N GLN A 587 -62.56 -20.43 4.57
CA GLN A 587 -61.10 -20.65 4.70
C GLN A 587 -60.66 -22.08 5.09
N ASN A 588 -61.58 -23.03 5.28
CA ASN A 588 -61.25 -24.42 5.54
C ASN A 588 -61.23 -25.24 4.25
N VAL A 589 -60.13 -25.96 3.99
CA VAL A 589 -59.97 -26.81 2.78
C VAL A 589 -60.94 -27.98 2.82
N LEU A 590 -61.65 -28.18 1.71
CA LEU A 590 -62.58 -29.28 1.49
C LEU A 590 -61.87 -30.48 0.86
N THR A 591 -62.45 -31.67 1.03
CA THR A 591 -61.89 -32.93 0.48
C THR A 591 -62.09 -33.05 -1.03
N GLU A 592 -63.06 -32.33 -1.57
CA GLU A 592 -63.50 -32.35 -2.95
C GLU A 592 -62.49 -31.65 -3.87
N LYS A 593 -62.02 -32.38 -4.89
CA LYS A 593 -61.02 -31.89 -5.87
C LYS A 593 -61.56 -31.86 -7.31
N GLY A 594 -62.87 -31.96 -7.46
CA GLY A 594 -63.58 -31.96 -8.75
C GLY A 594 -63.86 -30.55 -9.27
N THR A 595 -64.30 -30.47 -10.53
CA THR A 595 -64.74 -29.20 -11.16
C THR A 595 -66.14 -28.75 -10.71
N LEU A 596 -66.88 -29.66 -10.06
CA LEU A 596 -68.18 -29.43 -9.43
C LEU A 596 -68.03 -29.61 -7.92
N LEU A 597 -68.55 -28.66 -7.15
CA LEU A 597 -68.65 -28.72 -5.71
C LEU A 597 -70.12 -28.67 -5.30
N ARG A 598 -70.58 -29.68 -4.54
CA ARG A 598 -71.87 -29.61 -3.86
C ARG A 598 -71.77 -28.73 -2.62
N VAL A 599 -72.54 -27.66 -2.58
CA VAL A 599 -72.55 -26.73 -1.44
C VAL A 599 -73.64 -27.08 -0.46
N LYS A 600 -73.29 -27.04 0.83
CA LYS A 600 -74.20 -27.45 1.92
C LYS A 600 -74.60 -26.28 2.80
N GLU A 601 -73.80 -25.23 2.91
CA GLU A 601 -74.05 -24.13 3.84
C GLU A 601 -73.86 -22.77 3.16
N SER A 602 -74.61 -21.76 3.59
CA SER A 602 -74.35 -20.37 3.21
C SER A 602 -72.98 -19.93 3.71
N GLY A 603 -72.26 -19.13 2.94
CA GLY A 603 -70.96 -18.61 3.31
C GLY A 603 -70.06 -18.33 2.11
N THR A 604 -68.78 -18.09 2.38
CA THR A 604 -67.82 -17.78 1.33
C THR A 604 -67.09 -19.05 0.91
N TYR A 605 -67.26 -19.44 -0.34
CA TYR A 605 -66.49 -20.50 -0.97
C TYR A 605 -65.32 -19.89 -1.72
N SER A 606 -64.14 -20.49 -1.60
CA SER A 606 -62.98 -20.12 -2.39
C SER A 606 -62.48 -21.31 -3.19
N LEU A 607 -61.87 -21.05 -4.34
CA LEU A 607 -61.25 -22.05 -5.20
C LEU A 607 -59.89 -21.54 -5.63
N TYR A 608 -58.88 -22.39 -5.53
CA TYR A 608 -57.58 -22.18 -6.14
C TYR A 608 -57.09 -23.49 -6.74
N LEU A 609 -56.08 -23.39 -7.58
CA LEU A 609 -55.44 -24.55 -8.18
C LEU A 609 -53.93 -24.47 -8.05
N THR A 610 -53.30 -25.64 -8.10
CA THR A 610 -51.83 -25.75 -8.15
C THR A 610 -51.41 -26.39 -9.45
N LYS A 611 -50.34 -25.91 -10.07
CA LYS A 611 -49.71 -26.51 -11.25
C LYS A 611 -48.29 -26.98 -10.93
N SER A 612 -47.97 -28.22 -11.26
CA SER A 612 -46.66 -28.82 -10.97
C SER A 612 -45.77 -28.81 -12.21
N TYR A 613 -44.53 -28.35 -12.09
CA TYR A 613 -43.53 -28.35 -13.17
C TYR A 613 -42.45 -29.40 -12.92
N ALA A 614 -42.00 -30.13 -13.95
CA ALA A 614 -40.99 -31.17 -13.84
C ALA A 614 -39.87 -30.99 -14.89
N PRO A 615 -38.62 -30.69 -14.47
CA PRO A 615 -38.22 -30.27 -13.13
C PRO A 615 -38.75 -28.86 -12.81
N GLY A 616 -39.15 -28.62 -11.56
CA GLY A 616 -39.63 -27.29 -11.15
C GLY A 616 -40.49 -27.28 -9.89
N PRO A 617 -40.97 -26.09 -9.49
CA PRO A 617 -41.83 -25.92 -8.34
C PRO A 617 -43.27 -26.29 -8.65
N THR A 618 -44.10 -26.28 -7.60
CA THR A 618 -45.56 -26.25 -7.73
C THR A 618 -46.06 -24.83 -7.51
N CYS A 619 -46.72 -24.25 -8.51
CA CYS A 619 -47.22 -22.87 -8.47
C CYS A 619 -48.71 -22.82 -8.13
N VAL A 620 -49.10 -21.90 -7.25
CA VAL A 620 -50.47 -21.76 -6.72
C VAL A 620 -51.14 -20.55 -7.35
N SER A 621 -52.32 -20.72 -7.94
CA SER A 621 -53.11 -19.62 -8.48
C SER A 621 -53.62 -18.68 -7.37
N PRO A 622 -53.95 -17.41 -7.67
CA PRO A 622 -54.79 -16.61 -6.79
C PRO A 622 -56.12 -17.33 -6.49
N LYS A 623 -56.70 -17.05 -5.32
CA LYS A 623 -58.01 -17.59 -4.91
C LYS A 623 -59.12 -16.82 -5.61
N ALA A 624 -60.06 -17.55 -6.22
CA ALA A 624 -61.35 -17.02 -6.59
C ALA A 624 -62.32 -17.19 -5.43
N THR A 625 -63.15 -16.20 -5.16
CA THR A 625 -64.12 -16.22 -4.05
C THR A 625 -65.53 -16.06 -4.58
N TYR A 626 -66.47 -16.80 -3.99
CA TYR A 626 -67.89 -16.73 -4.31
C TYR A 626 -68.70 -16.76 -3.02
N SER A 627 -69.53 -15.73 -2.81
CA SER A 627 -70.47 -15.68 -1.70
C SER A 627 -71.75 -16.42 -2.08
N TYR A 628 -71.98 -17.57 -1.45
CA TYR A 628 -73.14 -18.41 -1.70
C TYR A 628 -74.17 -18.24 -0.58
N SER A 629 -75.43 -18.08 -0.98
CA SER A 629 -76.57 -18.16 -0.06
C SER A 629 -77.36 -19.43 -0.36
N LEU A 630 -77.57 -20.25 0.66
CA LEU A 630 -78.42 -21.41 0.58
C LEU A 630 -79.86 -20.95 0.27
N PRO A 631 -80.52 -21.54 -0.74
CA PRO A 631 -81.92 -21.28 -1.02
C PRO A 631 -82.82 -21.74 0.13
N ASP A 632 -83.92 -21.02 0.37
CA ASP A 632 -84.95 -21.38 1.36
C ASP A 632 -86.00 -22.31 0.74
N ASP A 633 -85.59 -23.53 0.42
CA ASP A 633 -86.40 -24.48 -0.36
C ASP A 633 -86.41 -25.89 0.24
N MET A 634 -86.00 -26.01 1.51
CA MET A 634 -85.91 -27.27 2.26
C MET A 634 -84.94 -28.32 1.68
N GLY A 635 -84.11 -28.05 0.65
CA GLY A 635 -83.02 -28.95 0.25
C GLY A 635 -83.20 -29.76 -1.04
N VAL A 636 -84.31 -29.58 -1.78
CA VAL A 636 -84.49 -30.09 -3.16
C VAL A 636 -85.03 -28.99 -4.08
N VAL A 637 -84.44 -28.87 -5.28
CA VAL A 637 -84.94 -28.03 -6.37
C VAL A 637 -85.32 -28.90 -7.56
N ILE A 638 -86.42 -28.51 -8.17
CA ILE A 638 -87.00 -29.10 -9.35
C ILE A 638 -87.16 -28.04 -10.43
N PHE A 639 -86.63 -28.29 -11.63
CA PHE A 639 -86.72 -27.32 -12.72
C PHE A 639 -86.62 -27.98 -14.11
N PRO A 640 -87.29 -27.45 -15.14
CA PRO A 640 -88.28 -26.38 -15.05
C PRO A 640 -89.54 -26.85 -14.32
N ASN A 641 -90.25 -25.93 -13.68
CA ASN A 641 -91.55 -26.16 -13.08
C ASN A 641 -92.38 -24.86 -13.25
N PRO A 642 -93.39 -24.81 -14.15
CA PRO A 642 -94.03 -25.94 -14.84
C PRO A 642 -93.12 -26.73 -15.81
N VAL A 643 -93.38 -28.03 -15.95
CA VAL A 643 -92.61 -29.00 -16.76
C VAL A 643 -93.46 -29.55 -17.91
N THR A 644 -92.86 -29.65 -19.09
CA THR A 644 -93.50 -30.21 -20.29
C THR A 644 -93.14 -31.70 -20.45
N ASN A 645 -91.85 -32.01 -20.57
CA ASN A 645 -91.37 -33.36 -20.90
C ASN A 645 -90.50 -33.97 -19.78
N SER A 646 -89.47 -33.25 -19.33
CA SER A 646 -88.57 -33.71 -18.28
C SER A 646 -88.24 -32.59 -17.30
N LEU A 647 -88.20 -32.92 -16.02
CA LEU A 647 -87.72 -32.05 -14.96
C LEU A 647 -86.39 -32.57 -14.42
N SER A 648 -85.52 -31.65 -14.03
CA SER A 648 -84.27 -31.91 -13.35
C SER A 648 -84.52 -31.85 -11.84
N ILE A 649 -84.08 -32.87 -11.11
CA ILE A 649 -84.05 -32.91 -9.65
C ILE A 649 -82.61 -32.72 -9.22
N GLN A 650 -82.39 -31.78 -8.31
CA GLN A 650 -81.12 -31.58 -7.64
C GLN A 650 -81.35 -31.37 -6.15
N ALA A 651 -80.40 -31.81 -5.34
CA ALA A 651 -80.52 -31.79 -3.89
C ALA A 651 -79.25 -31.31 -3.20
N ARG A 652 -79.42 -30.86 -1.96
CA ARG A 652 -78.34 -30.52 -1.02
C ARG A 652 -77.53 -31.75 -0.59
N THR A 653 -78.12 -32.94 -0.66
CA THR A 653 -77.50 -34.24 -0.34
C THR A 653 -77.37 -35.11 -1.58
N SER A 654 -76.82 -36.32 -1.44
CA SER A 654 -76.63 -37.24 -2.56
C SER A 654 -77.96 -37.79 -3.06
N LEU A 655 -78.19 -37.68 -4.37
CA LEU A 655 -79.33 -38.30 -5.02
C LEU A 655 -79.07 -39.73 -5.48
N ALA A 656 -77.82 -40.23 -5.43
CA ALA A 656 -77.54 -41.61 -5.78
C ALA A 656 -78.30 -42.57 -4.84
N GLY A 657 -79.14 -43.42 -5.45
CA GLY A 657 -80.05 -44.35 -4.79
C GLY A 657 -81.34 -43.73 -4.24
N ALA A 658 -81.58 -42.42 -4.42
CA ALA A 658 -82.77 -41.75 -3.93
C ALA A 658 -84.04 -42.27 -4.62
N LEU A 659 -85.08 -42.50 -3.83
CA LEU A 659 -86.42 -42.89 -4.31
C LEU A 659 -87.20 -41.64 -4.68
N VAL A 660 -87.80 -41.65 -5.86
CA VAL A 660 -88.59 -40.54 -6.40
C VAL A 660 -89.98 -41.05 -6.73
N LYS A 661 -90.98 -40.45 -6.10
CA LYS A 661 -92.38 -40.80 -6.30
C LYS A 661 -93.17 -39.56 -6.71
N ILE A 662 -94.08 -39.70 -7.67
CA ILE A 662 -95.02 -38.63 -8.01
C ILE A 662 -96.41 -39.09 -7.61
N TYR A 663 -97.11 -38.23 -6.88
CA TYR A 663 -98.49 -38.42 -6.46
C TYR A 663 -99.38 -37.35 -7.09
N THR A 664 -100.61 -37.69 -7.43
CA THR A 664 -101.66 -36.70 -7.70
C THR A 664 -101.97 -35.89 -6.43
N MET A 665 -102.64 -34.74 -6.54
CA MET A 665 -102.94 -33.88 -5.38
C MET A 665 -103.84 -34.55 -4.32
N ASP A 666 -104.62 -35.55 -4.71
CA ASP A 666 -105.45 -36.42 -3.85
C ASP A 666 -104.70 -37.64 -3.29
N GLY A 667 -103.40 -37.81 -3.60
CA GLY A 667 -102.52 -38.79 -2.95
C GLY A 667 -102.33 -40.12 -3.68
N ARG A 668 -102.77 -40.27 -4.94
CA ARG A 668 -102.55 -41.49 -5.73
C ARG A 668 -101.16 -41.51 -6.37
N LEU A 669 -100.39 -42.58 -6.15
CA LEU A 669 -99.08 -42.77 -6.79
C LEU A 669 -99.25 -42.94 -8.31
N VAL A 670 -98.54 -42.13 -9.09
CA VAL A 670 -98.57 -42.16 -10.57
C VAL A 670 -97.21 -42.43 -11.20
N MET A 671 -96.14 -42.31 -10.41
CA MET A 671 -94.79 -42.69 -10.83
C MET A 671 -93.98 -43.13 -9.61
N ASP A 672 -93.16 -44.16 -9.79
CA ASP A 672 -92.12 -44.58 -8.84
C ASP A 672 -90.82 -44.81 -9.63
N SER A 673 -89.73 -44.22 -9.17
CA SER A 673 -88.42 -44.31 -9.83
C SER A 673 -87.31 -44.22 -8.80
N GLN A 674 -86.11 -44.66 -9.18
CA GLN A 674 -84.91 -44.53 -8.35
C GLN A 674 -83.82 -43.84 -9.16
N ILE A 675 -83.18 -42.84 -8.55
CA ILE A 675 -82.05 -42.15 -9.15
C ILE A 675 -80.80 -43.00 -8.97
N SER A 676 -80.17 -43.40 -10.08
CA SER A 676 -79.02 -44.31 -10.05
C SER A 676 -77.68 -43.62 -9.82
N GLN A 677 -77.56 -42.34 -10.17
CA GLN A 677 -76.32 -41.55 -10.08
C GLN A 677 -76.52 -40.25 -9.34
N ASP A 678 -75.47 -39.77 -8.70
CA ASP A 678 -75.48 -38.53 -7.96
C ASP A 678 -75.36 -37.30 -8.88
N GLY A 679 -75.75 -36.12 -8.41
CA GLY A 679 -75.71 -34.87 -9.18
C GLY A 679 -77.09 -34.36 -9.56
N SER A 680 -77.36 -34.24 -10.87
CA SER A 680 -78.64 -33.79 -11.43
C SER A 680 -79.36 -34.96 -12.08
N ALA A 681 -80.51 -35.35 -11.53
CA ALA A 681 -81.32 -36.43 -12.09
C ALA A 681 -82.38 -35.87 -13.04
N GLN A 682 -82.48 -36.42 -14.25
CA GLN A 682 -83.57 -36.11 -15.17
C GLN A 682 -84.73 -37.08 -14.94
N LEU A 683 -85.92 -36.54 -14.72
CA LEU A 683 -87.14 -37.31 -14.57
C LEU A 683 -88.10 -36.99 -15.72
N ASN A 684 -88.38 -37.98 -16.56
CA ASN A 684 -89.33 -37.85 -17.68
C ASN A 684 -90.76 -37.97 -17.15
N VAL A 685 -91.56 -36.92 -17.35
CA VAL A 685 -92.96 -36.81 -16.91
C VAL A 685 -93.95 -36.70 -18.08
N GLN A 686 -93.49 -36.92 -19.32
CA GLN A 686 -94.30 -36.78 -20.53
C GLN A 686 -95.57 -37.67 -20.54
N HIS A 687 -95.54 -38.78 -19.81
CA HIS A 687 -96.68 -39.71 -19.71
C HIS A 687 -97.70 -39.32 -18.63
N LEU A 688 -97.43 -38.31 -17.82
CA LEU A 688 -98.39 -37.78 -16.85
C LEU A 688 -99.35 -36.83 -17.56
N SER A 689 -100.61 -36.75 -17.17
CA SER A 689 -101.56 -35.79 -17.76
C SER A 689 -101.31 -34.37 -17.24
N GLN A 690 -101.72 -33.34 -17.99
CA GLN A 690 -101.65 -31.94 -17.54
C GLN A 690 -102.31 -31.76 -16.16
N GLY A 691 -101.60 -31.15 -15.21
CA GLY A 691 -102.09 -30.99 -13.84
C GLY A 691 -101.00 -30.71 -12.81
N SER A 692 -101.42 -30.48 -11.55
CA SER A 692 -100.51 -30.36 -10.41
C SER A 692 -100.28 -31.72 -9.74
N TYR A 693 -99.05 -31.99 -9.34
CA TYR A 693 -98.65 -33.22 -8.65
C TYR A 693 -97.71 -32.90 -7.49
N LYS A 694 -97.59 -33.83 -6.54
CA LYS A 694 -96.56 -33.83 -5.50
C LYS A 694 -95.45 -34.79 -5.86
N LEU A 695 -94.26 -34.25 -6.11
CA LEU A 695 -93.01 -34.99 -6.17
C LEU A 695 -92.50 -35.21 -4.74
N TRP A 696 -92.35 -36.47 -4.36
CA TRP A 696 -91.71 -36.89 -3.12
C TRP A 696 -90.36 -37.50 -3.46
N VAL A 697 -89.29 -37.01 -2.84
CA VAL A 697 -87.92 -37.48 -3.01
C VAL A 697 -87.40 -37.93 -1.65
N ARG A 698 -87.01 -39.19 -1.52
CA ARG A 698 -86.33 -39.72 -0.33
C ARG A 698 -84.90 -40.09 -0.67
N THR A 699 -83.96 -39.37 -0.10
CA THR A 699 -82.54 -39.63 -0.26
C THR A 699 -82.10 -40.80 0.63
N ASN A 700 -80.94 -41.39 0.33
CA ASN A 700 -80.44 -42.57 1.04
C ASN A 700 -80.15 -42.33 2.54
N ASP A 701 -79.86 -41.08 2.90
CA ASP A 701 -79.75 -40.60 4.28
C ASP A 701 -81.12 -40.39 4.97
N GLN A 702 -82.21 -40.88 4.36
CA GLN A 702 -83.58 -40.87 4.87
C GLN A 702 -84.21 -39.47 4.99
N LEU A 703 -83.62 -38.46 4.36
CA LEU A 703 -84.28 -37.16 4.23
C LEU A 703 -85.37 -37.24 3.17
N GLU A 704 -86.55 -36.73 3.50
CA GLU A 704 -87.71 -36.72 2.63
C GLU A 704 -88.06 -35.28 2.24
N TYR A 705 -88.22 -35.05 0.94
CA TYR A 705 -88.53 -33.76 0.37
C TYR A 705 -89.80 -33.86 -0.45
N VAL A 706 -90.71 -32.90 -0.26
CA VAL A 706 -91.95 -32.81 -1.04
C VAL A 706 -91.99 -31.50 -1.80
N LYS A 707 -92.20 -31.58 -3.12
CA LYS A 707 -92.28 -30.45 -4.02
C LYS A 707 -93.50 -30.55 -4.91
N ASN A 708 -94.20 -29.45 -5.11
CA ASN A 708 -95.28 -29.41 -6.09
C ASN A 708 -94.67 -29.27 -7.49
N ILE A 709 -95.01 -30.17 -8.42
CA ILE A 709 -94.68 -30.05 -9.84
C ILE A 709 -95.97 -29.75 -10.62
N ILE A 710 -95.90 -28.90 -11.64
CA ILE A 710 -97.01 -28.60 -12.55
C ILE A 710 -96.62 -29.14 -13.92
N VAL A 711 -97.38 -30.11 -14.44
CA VAL A 711 -97.19 -30.67 -15.78
C VAL A 711 -98.05 -29.89 -16.78
N SER A 712 -97.45 -29.33 -17.83
CA SER A 712 -98.08 -28.30 -18.68
C SER A 712 -97.84 -28.47 -20.19
N HIS A 713 -97.72 -29.70 -20.67
CA HIS A 713 -97.60 -29.99 -22.11
C HIS A 713 -98.88 -29.80 -22.91
#